data_AF-A0A811T637-F1
#
_entry.id   AF-A0A811T637-F1
#
_cell.length_a   1.000
_cell.length_b   1.000
_cell.length_c   1.000
_cell.angle_alpha   90.00
_cell.angle_beta   90.00
_cell.angle_gamma   90.00
#
_symmetry.space_group_name_H-M   'P 1'
#
loop_
_entity.id
_entity.type
_entity.pdbx_description
1 polymer ?
#
loop_
_entity_poly.entity_id
_entity_poly.type
_entity_poly.pdbx_seq_one_letter_code
_entity_poly.pdbx_strand_id
1 'polypeptide(L)'
;MPTIEDVLDLSEEVRNRHVKGNIELYKLISRGDEFEKNSEAIFNCTYPTGPIRSIVEFIARKIDPEQKADVQSAFAITGTYGTGKSHILATIYHLFNDPTRARTWLEKNDMIQEMLPTFPRTVVMPMLNLKREDGSKYEFLWQPLYEQFGREDLLNEIGDFPTVDDITTLVGDGTAVILIDEIEKWYGSIPENQESRRTANLVFLQNLMDAANNKDVKLFLFISLLLENDDVMAIMSRTKPIKFDLTSNDEDRINIILHRLIARRRDTVAIETIAKQYTGVYKRSDDINIPYKELQDTIADQYPFHPEVLKVLSERFHAAKDYQNTRGLLNMLAEVLYARKDQVDLILMSDIDVELELDNPHFELKDDLVWIDDTLVENCLNDIQRLRGQKYAKEVLNTILMYSLTKMGKSGANKTGLLLGILRQGISSNDVMMNFTGHIFKKAWYLHKLNGEYAIEEDPNPYAVIEAGAEDISKDDAIQRMERMLLEDVFKGPEIYILDPVKGSAEIPDSRNFKIAISMDGNDISFERFKPVLDGRTHQNTIVVAVPKKGTTVKSTGLIEMARRLCAGEKISSEESDLPDGFSVIVRDERKSLNERLQEKYGRVLKFVGDDTFPKSISKATRTEIVNAVKPDIDNVKSTIMQITGNVGDRGIRIDLLQDDLYIKREYPTITDPGMITTALKELCKDKEIKLTSQSGTDYYGEKMVTIADSMFAYHKDFVSEPPESEPPFSDSSRIRVGVKEGDEVAKTPPTSGKEPPVKIVETEKTVTVPPIKPISATAKPELIDKIDREINSGDILKEIDLSISGRLELEDFDNLGLPMIKVLEEGSTHLNRIILRTEVDKNGFISFLRELKTPKIATFEVQMKVVRG
;
A
#
# COMPACT_ATOMS: atom_id res chain seq x y z
N MET A 1 8.24 -20.29 29.11
CA MET A 1 8.50 -21.67 28.66
C MET A 1 9.94 -22.02 29.02
N PRO A 2 10.43 -23.26 28.85
CA PRO A 2 11.88 -23.46 28.70
C PRO A 2 12.40 -22.59 27.55
N THR A 3 13.62 -22.09 27.69
CA THR A 3 14.35 -21.33 26.68
C THR A 3 14.95 -22.27 25.62
N ILE A 4 15.50 -21.72 24.55
CA ILE A 4 16.23 -22.51 23.54
C ILE A 4 17.43 -23.24 24.19
N GLU A 5 18.16 -22.58 25.09
CA GLU A 5 19.28 -23.18 25.82
C GLU A 5 18.84 -24.25 26.84
N ASP A 6 17.57 -24.30 27.25
CA ASP A 6 17.07 -25.41 28.07
C ASP A 6 16.86 -26.71 27.25
N VAL A 7 16.52 -26.60 25.95
CA VAL A 7 16.03 -27.74 25.14
C VAL A 7 16.98 -28.23 24.03
N LEU A 8 18.01 -27.46 23.64
CA LEU A 8 19.00 -27.89 22.65
C LEU A 8 20.46 -27.54 23.00
N ASP A 9 21.37 -28.21 22.32
CA ASP A 9 22.80 -27.91 22.30
C ASP A 9 23.16 -27.21 20.99
N LEU A 10 23.68 -25.99 21.10
CA LEU A 10 24.26 -25.24 19.97
C LEU A 10 25.53 -25.92 19.47
N SER A 11 25.84 -25.74 18.19
CA SER A 11 27.09 -26.22 17.60
C SER A 11 28.31 -25.47 18.13
N GLU A 12 29.50 -26.09 17.97
CA GLU A 12 30.76 -25.43 18.30
C GLU A 12 31.00 -24.17 17.43
N GLU A 13 30.47 -24.12 16.20
CA GLU A 13 30.56 -22.92 15.35
C GLU A 13 29.80 -21.73 15.97
N VAL A 14 28.61 -21.98 16.51
CA VAL A 14 27.79 -20.97 17.19
C VAL A 14 28.37 -20.62 18.57
N ARG A 15 28.81 -21.60 19.36
CA ARG A 15 29.41 -21.37 20.69
C ARG A 15 30.69 -20.55 20.63
N ASN A 16 31.56 -20.86 19.67
CA ASN A 16 32.81 -20.13 19.45
C ASN A 16 32.62 -18.88 18.57
N ARG A 17 31.38 -18.61 18.13
CA ARG A 17 30.97 -17.43 17.36
C ARG A 17 31.83 -17.19 16.12
N HIS A 18 32.13 -18.31 15.47
CA HIS A 18 32.95 -18.39 14.29
C HIS A 18 32.42 -19.48 13.36
N VAL A 19 31.37 -19.13 12.62
CA VAL A 19 30.82 -19.99 11.58
C VAL A 19 31.67 -19.88 10.33
N LYS A 20 32.28 -20.99 9.91
CA LYS A 20 33.14 -20.98 8.72
C LYS A 20 32.27 -20.92 7.44
N GLY A 21 32.04 -19.72 6.92
CA GLY A 21 31.16 -19.50 5.76
C GLY A 21 31.67 -20.05 4.42
N ASN A 22 32.98 -20.26 4.25
CA ASN A 22 33.57 -20.63 2.95
C ASN A 22 34.44 -21.91 3.02
N ILE A 23 34.18 -22.86 2.12
CA ILE A 23 35.07 -23.99 1.83
C ILE A 23 35.79 -23.69 0.52
N GLU A 24 37.12 -23.68 0.57
CA GLU A 24 37.95 -23.35 -0.59
C GLU A 24 38.71 -24.60 -1.06
N LEU A 25 38.30 -25.21 -2.18
CA LEU A 25 38.81 -26.53 -2.57
C LEU A 25 40.34 -26.56 -2.78
N TYR A 26 40.96 -25.43 -3.13
CA TYR A 26 42.42 -25.34 -3.26
C TYR A 26 43.18 -25.57 -1.94
N LYS A 27 42.54 -25.39 -0.78
CA LYS A 27 43.16 -25.65 0.52
C LYS A 27 43.44 -27.14 0.76
N LEU A 28 42.69 -28.05 0.13
CA LEU A 28 42.98 -29.50 0.15
C LEU A 28 44.38 -29.82 -0.37
N ILE A 29 44.82 -29.15 -1.45
CA ILE A 29 46.12 -29.38 -2.09
C ILE A 29 47.23 -28.43 -1.60
N SER A 30 46.92 -27.56 -0.63
CA SER A 30 47.90 -26.64 -0.05
C SER A 30 48.95 -27.37 0.80
N ARG A 31 50.01 -26.67 1.24
CA ARG A 31 51.00 -27.22 2.19
C ARG A 31 50.63 -26.99 3.67
N GLY A 32 49.66 -26.14 3.98
CA GLY A 32 49.26 -25.81 5.36
C GLY A 32 48.39 -26.89 6.02
N ASP A 33 48.21 -26.78 7.33
CA ASP A 33 47.15 -27.50 8.04
C ASP A 33 45.88 -26.66 7.96
N GLU A 34 45.03 -26.99 6.99
CA GLU A 34 43.81 -26.25 6.64
C GLU A 34 42.58 -27.05 7.06
N PHE A 35 41.55 -26.38 7.56
CA PHE A 35 40.27 -26.99 7.96
C PHE A 35 39.69 -27.93 6.90
N GLU A 36 39.82 -27.58 5.61
CA GLU A 36 39.35 -28.38 4.48
C GLU A 36 39.93 -29.80 4.45
N LYS A 37 41.14 -30.01 4.98
CA LYS A 37 41.79 -31.32 5.08
C LYS A 37 41.27 -32.19 6.21
N ASN A 38 40.59 -31.60 7.20
CA ASN A 38 40.04 -32.33 8.32
C ASN A 38 38.69 -32.96 7.91
N SER A 39 38.75 -34.23 7.51
CA SER A 39 37.58 -35.04 7.12
C SER A 39 36.48 -35.06 8.19
N GLU A 40 36.85 -35.11 9.48
CA GLU A 40 35.90 -35.07 10.59
C GLU A 40 35.17 -33.73 10.69
N ALA A 41 35.89 -32.62 10.53
CA ALA A 41 35.30 -31.29 10.52
C ALA A 41 34.33 -31.12 9.34
N ILE A 42 34.74 -31.55 8.14
CA ILE A 42 33.88 -31.48 6.94
C ILE A 42 32.63 -32.37 7.11
N PHE A 43 32.76 -33.62 7.55
CA PHE A 43 31.61 -34.50 7.77
C PHE A 43 30.67 -33.98 8.87
N ASN A 44 31.20 -33.34 9.92
CA ASN A 44 30.40 -32.76 11.00
C ASN A 44 29.65 -31.48 10.61
N CYS A 45 30.06 -30.76 9.57
CA CYS A 45 29.32 -29.59 9.04
C CYS A 45 28.59 -29.89 7.71
N THR A 46 28.52 -31.15 7.28
CA THR A 46 27.81 -31.57 6.07
C THR A 46 26.48 -32.25 6.40
N TYR A 47 25.38 -31.57 6.05
CA TYR A 47 24.06 -32.19 6.00
C TYR A 47 23.93 -33.10 4.75
N PRO A 48 23.41 -34.33 4.85
CA PRO A 48 23.22 -35.25 3.72
C PRO A 48 22.02 -34.85 2.84
N THR A 49 22.21 -33.79 2.04
CA THR A 49 21.22 -33.28 1.08
C THR A 49 20.85 -34.28 0.00
N GLY A 50 19.74 -34.03 -0.71
CA GLY A 50 19.31 -34.84 -1.86
C GLY A 50 20.43 -35.13 -2.87
N PRO A 51 21.16 -34.09 -3.37
CA PRO A 51 22.31 -34.29 -4.25
C PRO A 51 23.40 -35.20 -3.69
N ILE A 52 23.79 -35.05 -2.41
CA ILE A 52 24.83 -35.90 -1.81
C ILE A 52 24.35 -37.35 -1.69
N ARG A 53 23.09 -37.57 -1.32
CA ARG A 53 22.48 -38.91 -1.26
C ARG A 53 22.49 -39.59 -2.64
N SER A 54 22.01 -38.90 -3.67
CA SER A 54 22.04 -39.41 -5.04
C SER A 54 23.47 -39.68 -5.53
N ILE A 55 24.44 -38.83 -5.23
CA ILE A 55 25.85 -39.06 -5.59
C ILE A 55 26.37 -40.38 -5.00
N VAL A 56 26.11 -40.64 -3.72
CA VAL A 56 26.52 -41.90 -3.07
C VAL A 56 25.84 -43.12 -3.71
N GLU A 57 24.55 -43.02 -4.05
CA GLU A 57 23.85 -44.07 -4.78
C GLU A 57 24.42 -44.33 -6.19
N PHE A 58 24.85 -43.29 -6.91
CA PHE A 58 25.51 -43.45 -8.22
C PHE A 58 26.91 -44.04 -8.09
N ILE A 59 27.65 -43.70 -7.02
CA ILE A 59 28.96 -44.28 -6.71
C ILE A 59 28.82 -45.79 -6.44
N ALA A 60 27.91 -46.18 -5.55
CA ALA A 60 27.64 -47.59 -5.25
C ALA A 60 27.24 -48.37 -6.51
N ARG A 61 26.33 -47.80 -7.32
CA ARG A 61 25.88 -48.36 -8.61
C ARG A 61 26.98 -48.53 -9.67
N LYS A 62 28.07 -47.74 -9.61
CA LYS A 62 29.21 -47.91 -10.55
C LYS A 62 30.22 -48.96 -10.09
N ILE A 63 30.22 -49.29 -8.80
CA ILE A 63 31.21 -50.22 -8.21
C ILE A 63 30.65 -51.63 -8.08
N ASP A 64 29.33 -51.79 -8.08
CA ASP A 64 28.65 -53.10 -8.07
C ASP A 64 29.06 -53.97 -9.28
N PRO A 65 29.74 -55.11 -9.06
CA PRO A 65 30.17 -56.00 -10.14
C PRO A 65 29.05 -56.81 -10.80
N GLU A 66 27.83 -56.85 -10.23
CA GLU A 66 26.69 -57.59 -10.80
C GLU A 66 25.83 -56.75 -11.77
N GLN A 67 26.12 -55.45 -11.89
CA GLN A 67 25.21 -54.47 -12.50
C GLN A 67 25.20 -54.49 -14.05
N LYS A 68 24.01 -54.25 -14.64
CA LYS A 68 23.71 -54.47 -16.07
C LYS A 68 23.11 -53.27 -16.82
N ALA A 69 23.06 -52.09 -16.21
CA ALA A 69 22.41 -50.89 -16.75
C ALA A 69 23.36 -49.68 -16.74
N ASP A 70 23.00 -48.65 -17.49
CA ASP A 70 23.83 -47.47 -17.81
C ASP A 70 24.49 -46.82 -16.60
N VAL A 71 25.81 -46.58 -16.67
CA VAL A 71 26.64 -46.21 -15.52
C VAL A 71 27.32 -44.86 -15.73
N GLN A 72 26.48 -43.83 -15.91
CA GLN A 72 26.94 -42.45 -15.94
C GLN A 72 27.67 -42.08 -14.63
N SER A 73 28.85 -41.47 -14.76
CA SER A 73 29.63 -40.96 -13.62
C SER A 73 30.40 -39.67 -13.94
N ALA A 74 30.00 -38.97 -15.00
CA ALA A 74 30.21 -37.54 -15.13
C ALA A 74 29.07 -36.79 -14.41
N PHE A 75 29.42 -35.94 -13.45
CA PHE A 75 28.50 -35.18 -12.61
C PHE A 75 28.78 -33.67 -12.74
N ALA A 76 27.72 -32.91 -13.01
CA ALA A 76 27.76 -31.45 -13.06
C ALA A 76 27.06 -30.88 -11.81
N ILE A 77 27.84 -30.29 -10.90
CA ILE A 77 27.34 -29.63 -9.69
C ILE A 77 27.16 -28.14 -10.02
N THR A 78 25.92 -27.68 -10.13
CA THR A 78 25.62 -26.39 -10.74
C THR A 78 24.95 -25.43 -9.77
N GLY A 79 25.28 -24.14 -9.87
CA GLY A 79 24.58 -23.08 -9.15
C GLY A 79 25.44 -21.83 -8.96
N THR A 80 24.85 -20.77 -8.43
CA THR A 80 25.52 -19.47 -8.21
C THR A 80 26.60 -19.53 -7.11
N TYR A 81 27.27 -18.41 -6.81
CA TYR A 81 28.20 -18.32 -5.70
C TYR A 81 27.51 -18.56 -4.35
N GLY A 82 28.26 -19.07 -3.36
CA GLY A 82 27.73 -19.37 -2.03
C GLY A 82 26.87 -20.64 -1.90
N THR A 83 26.38 -21.22 -3.01
CA THR A 83 25.50 -22.42 -3.03
C THR A 83 26.10 -23.74 -2.53
N GLY A 84 27.38 -23.77 -2.14
CA GLY A 84 28.02 -24.96 -1.55
C GLY A 84 28.72 -25.91 -2.53
N LYS A 85 28.90 -25.56 -3.82
CA LYS A 85 29.58 -26.41 -4.83
C LYS A 85 30.92 -27.00 -4.33
N SER A 86 31.84 -26.16 -3.88
CA SER A 86 33.15 -26.58 -3.35
C SER A 86 33.07 -27.36 -2.03
N HIS A 87 31.99 -27.17 -1.24
CA HIS A 87 31.71 -27.96 -0.04
C HIS A 87 31.31 -29.39 -0.40
N ILE A 88 30.46 -29.56 -1.42
CA ILE A 88 30.11 -30.90 -1.94
C ILE A 88 31.36 -31.57 -2.53
N LEU A 89 32.18 -30.87 -3.31
CA LEU A 89 33.45 -31.42 -3.81
C LEU A 89 34.41 -31.84 -2.68
N ALA A 90 34.54 -31.04 -1.61
CA ALA A 90 35.34 -31.41 -0.44
C ALA A 90 34.76 -32.60 0.34
N THR A 91 33.43 -32.72 0.41
CA THR A 91 32.75 -33.89 1.00
C THR A 91 33.07 -35.14 0.19
N ILE A 92 32.94 -35.07 -1.14
CA ILE A 92 33.24 -36.18 -2.06
C ILE A 92 34.71 -36.58 -1.96
N TYR A 93 35.63 -35.62 -1.88
CA TYR A 93 37.04 -35.90 -1.61
C TYR A 93 37.21 -36.77 -0.36
N HIS A 94 36.59 -36.41 0.77
CA HIS A 94 36.70 -37.17 2.01
C HIS A 94 35.97 -38.52 1.99
N LEU A 95 34.85 -38.65 1.26
CA LEU A 95 34.18 -39.94 1.04
C LEU A 95 35.13 -40.99 0.43
N PHE A 96 36.06 -40.54 -0.42
CA PHE A 96 37.02 -41.40 -1.11
C PHE A 96 38.40 -41.51 -0.42
N ASN A 97 38.85 -40.46 0.28
CA ASN A 97 40.19 -40.39 0.87
C ASN A 97 40.24 -40.68 2.39
N ASP A 98 39.11 -40.65 3.09
CA ASP A 98 38.98 -41.20 4.46
C ASP A 98 37.82 -42.22 4.53
N PRO A 99 37.98 -43.44 3.97
CA PRO A 99 36.91 -44.43 3.93
C PRO A 99 36.41 -44.87 5.32
N THR A 100 37.20 -44.65 6.38
CA THR A 100 36.84 -45.03 7.74
C THR A 100 35.80 -44.06 8.30
N ARG A 101 36.10 -42.75 8.28
CA ARG A 101 35.13 -41.74 8.70
C ARG A 101 33.96 -41.64 7.73
N ALA A 102 34.18 -41.85 6.43
CA ALA A 102 33.13 -41.87 5.43
C ALA A 102 32.05 -42.92 5.75
N ARG A 103 32.41 -44.17 6.05
CA ARG A 103 31.44 -45.19 6.45
C ARG A 103 30.68 -44.81 7.72
N THR A 104 31.37 -44.34 8.76
CA THR A 104 30.73 -43.90 10.01
C THR A 104 29.74 -42.76 9.77
N TRP A 105 30.06 -41.81 8.88
CA TRP A 105 29.15 -40.73 8.51
C TRP A 105 27.97 -41.22 7.66
N LEU A 106 28.18 -42.13 6.72
CA LEU A 106 27.11 -42.71 5.89
C LEU A 106 26.14 -43.54 6.74
N GLU A 107 26.65 -44.40 7.62
CA GLU A 107 25.86 -45.20 8.56
C GLU A 107 25.03 -44.30 9.49
N LYS A 108 25.63 -43.24 10.05
CA LYS A 108 24.94 -42.24 10.91
C LYS A 108 23.79 -41.52 10.21
N ASN A 109 23.80 -41.45 8.88
CA ASN A 109 22.82 -40.71 8.07
C ASN A 109 21.87 -41.61 7.25
N ASP A 110 21.84 -42.91 7.57
CA ASP A 110 21.04 -43.94 6.90
C ASP A 110 21.32 -44.01 5.37
N MET A 111 22.61 -44.05 5.01
CA MET A 111 23.09 -44.08 3.62
C MET A 111 23.83 -45.38 3.27
N ILE A 112 23.86 -45.72 1.98
CA ILE A 112 24.57 -46.90 1.47
C ILE A 112 26.08 -46.74 1.73
N GLN A 113 26.64 -47.59 2.59
CA GLN A 113 28.06 -47.64 2.93
C GLN A 113 28.82 -48.80 2.25
N GLU A 114 28.08 -49.81 1.81
CA GLU A 114 28.61 -50.94 1.04
C GLU A 114 28.87 -50.46 -0.39
N MET A 115 29.98 -50.90 -1.01
CA MET A 115 30.44 -50.49 -2.35
C MET A 115 31.09 -49.09 -2.50
N LEU A 116 31.58 -48.45 -1.42
CA LEU A 116 32.60 -47.39 -1.58
C LEU A 116 33.95 -48.00 -2.02
N PRO A 117 34.69 -47.39 -2.97
CA PRO A 117 35.95 -47.92 -3.44
C PRO A 117 37.03 -47.69 -2.39
N THR A 118 37.84 -48.71 -2.13
CA THR A 118 38.87 -48.62 -1.08
C THR A 118 40.16 -48.05 -1.69
N PHE A 119 40.44 -46.77 -1.41
CA PHE A 119 41.61 -46.00 -1.89
C PHE A 119 41.68 -45.78 -3.43
N PRO A 120 40.73 -45.06 -4.04
CA PRO A 120 40.86 -44.62 -5.43
C PRO A 120 41.97 -43.56 -5.60
N ARG A 121 42.51 -43.42 -6.81
CA ARG A 121 43.36 -42.28 -7.17
C ARG A 121 42.47 -41.04 -7.29
N THR A 122 42.55 -40.13 -6.31
CA THR A 122 41.79 -38.88 -6.33
C THR A 122 42.67 -37.72 -6.80
N VAL A 123 42.20 -37.01 -7.82
CA VAL A 123 42.81 -35.80 -8.39
C VAL A 123 41.90 -34.61 -8.13
N VAL A 124 42.49 -33.53 -7.62
CA VAL A 124 41.77 -32.29 -7.30
C VAL A 124 42.35 -31.16 -8.14
N MET A 125 41.49 -30.52 -8.94
CA MET A 125 41.85 -29.49 -9.91
C MET A 125 41.06 -28.19 -9.66
N PRO A 126 41.50 -27.37 -8.69
CA PRO A 126 40.92 -26.06 -8.41
C PRO A 126 41.45 -25.05 -9.44
N MET A 127 40.80 -24.94 -10.59
CA MET A 127 41.43 -24.48 -11.84
C MET A 127 42.02 -23.06 -11.81
N LEU A 128 41.48 -22.15 -10.98
CA LEU A 128 42.06 -20.80 -10.82
C LEU A 128 43.35 -20.75 -10.00
N ASN A 129 43.54 -21.71 -9.07
CA ASN A 129 44.65 -21.72 -8.11
C ASN A 129 45.70 -22.79 -8.42
N LEU A 130 45.38 -23.72 -9.32
CA LEU A 130 46.24 -24.83 -9.73
C LEU A 130 47.44 -24.33 -10.57
N LYS A 131 48.65 -24.66 -10.12
CA LYS A 131 49.93 -24.27 -10.74
C LYS A 131 50.91 -25.46 -10.75
N ARG A 132 51.89 -25.40 -11.65
CA ARG A 132 53.06 -26.30 -11.67
C ARG A 132 53.98 -26.01 -10.48
N GLU A 133 54.91 -26.91 -10.16
CA GLU A 133 55.87 -26.72 -9.06
C GLU A 133 56.77 -25.48 -9.23
N ASP A 134 57.06 -25.09 -10.47
CA ASP A 134 57.81 -23.88 -10.83
C ASP A 134 56.98 -22.57 -10.72
N GLY A 135 55.70 -22.68 -10.35
CA GLY A 135 54.76 -21.56 -10.22
C GLY A 135 54.08 -21.11 -11.52
N SER A 136 54.38 -21.75 -12.66
CA SER A 136 53.72 -21.46 -13.94
C SER A 136 52.32 -22.07 -14.01
N LYS A 137 51.50 -21.62 -14.97
CA LYS A 137 50.11 -22.06 -15.16
C LYS A 137 50.06 -23.26 -16.10
N TYR A 138 49.09 -24.15 -15.88
CA TYR A 138 48.76 -25.21 -16.85
C TYR A 138 48.13 -24.62 -18.11
N GLU A 139 48.60 -25.06 -19.27
CA GLU A 139 48.06 -24.59 -20.55
C GLU A 139 46.85 -25.42 -21.01
N PHE A 140 46.88 -26.72 -20.69
CA PHE A 140 45.85 -27.69 -21.09
C PHE A 140 45.35 -28.47 -19.87
N LEU A 141 44.05 -28.77 -19.86
CA LEU A 141 43.33 -29.38 -18.73
C LEU A 141 43.82 -30.80 -18.41
N TRP A 142 44.41 -31.52 -19.37
CA TRP A 142 44.96 -32.86 -19.15
C TRP A 142 46.35 -32.85 -18.50
N GLN A 143 47.17 -31.80 -18.66
CA GLN A 143 48.50 -31.73 -18.06
C GLN A 143 48.51 -32.01 -16.54
N PRO A 144 47.72 -31.30 -15.70
CA PRO A 144 47.71 -31.56 -14.26
C PRO A 144 47.16 -32.96 -13.91
N LEU A 145 46.30 -33.54 -14.77
CA LEU A 145 45.77 -34.88 -14.56
C LEU A 145 46.88 -35.94 -14.75
N TYR A 146 47.64 -35.87 -15.84
CA TYR A 146 48.73 -36.82 -16.10
C TYR A 146 49.87 -36.68 -15.08
N GLU A 147 50.20 -35.45 -14.67
CA GLU A 147 51.18 -35.16 -13.62
C GLU A 147 50.73 -35.74 -12.26
N GLN A 148 49.49 -35.49 -11.80
CA GLN A 148 49.00 -36.06 -10.54
C GLN A 148 48.82 -37.59 -10.58
N PHE A 149 48.63 -38.19 -11.76
CA PHE A 149 48.64 -39.65 -11.94
C PHE A 149 50.06 -40.26 -11.95
N GLY A 150 51.11 -39.44 -12.01
CA GLY A 150 52.50 -39.87 -12.18
C GLY A 150 52.75 -40.54 -13.53
N ARG A 151 52.02 -40.12 -14.57
CA ARG A 151 52.03 -40.72 -15.92
C ARG A 151 52.42 -39.75 -17.03
N GLU A 152 53.33 -38.83 -16.72
CA GLU A 152 53.90 -37.88 -17.69
C GLU A 152 54.61 -38.57 -18.87
N ASP A 153 55.00 -39.84 -18.72
CA ASP A 153 55.52 -40.67 -19.81
C ASP A 153 54.58 -40.70 -21.02
N LEU A 154 53.27 -40.82 -20.76
CA LEU A 154 52.22 -40.88 -21.78
C LEU A 154 51.99 -39.55 -22.51
N LEU A 155 52.40 -38.40 -21.95
CA LEU A 155 52.19 -37.10 -22.59
C LEU A 155 52.88 -36.98 -23.97
N ASN A 156 53.91 -37.80 -24.22
CA ASN A 156 54.61 -37.86 -25.50
C ASN A 156 53.87 -38.67 -26.59
N GLU A 157 52.87 -39.46 -26.20
CA GLU A 157 52.07 -40.30 -27.10
C GLU A 157 50.76 -39.61 -27.53
N ILE A 158 50.37 -38.53 -26.82
CA ILE A 158 49.17 -37.74 -27.07
C ILE A 158 49.37 -36.84 -28.30
N GLY A 159 48.38 -36.82 -29.20
CA GLY A 159 48.30 -35.91 -30.34
C GLY A 159 47.85 -34.50 -29.93
N ASP A 160 46.94 -33.89 -30.72
CA ASP A 160 46.42 -32.54 -30.45
C ASP A 160 45.64 -32.44 -29.12
N PHE A 161 45.06 -33.55 -28.66
CA PHE A 161 44.35 -33.71 -27.38
C PHE A 161 44.22 -35.21 -27.04
N PRO A 162 44.06 -35.59 -25.75
CA PRO A 162 43.84 -36.98 -25.36
C PRO A 162 42.46 -37.50 -25.78
N THR A 163 42.43 -38.73 -26.25
CA THR A 163 41.22 -39.49 -26.64
C THR A 163 40.62 -40.26 -25.45
N VAL A 164 39.44 -40.87 -25.65
CA VAL A 164 38.81 -41.77 -24.67
C VAL A 164 39.70 -42.98 -24.34
N ASP A 165 40.44 -43.50 -25.32
CA ASP A 165 41.34 -44.65 -25.13
C ASP A 165 42.60 -44.25 -24.33
N ASP A 166 43.13 -43.05 -24.54
CA ASP A 166 44.25 -42.51 -23.75
C ASP A 166 43.85 -42.32 -22.28
N ILE A 167 42.65 -41.77 -22.05
CA ILE A 167 42.08 -41.57 -20.71
C ILE A 167 41.80 -42.93 -20.04
N THR A 168 41.30 -43.90 -20.79
CA THR A 168 41.11 -45.28 -20.31
C THR A 168 42.44 -45.92 -19.90
N THR A 169 43.48 -45.71 -20.69
CA THR A 169 44.86 -46.19 -20.42
C THR A 169 45.49 -45.49 -19.21
N LEU A 170 45.19 -44.21 -18.99
CA LEU A 170 45.62 -43.45 -17.82
C LEU A 170 44.99 -43.97 -16.51
N VAL A 171 43.71 -44.33 -16.55
CA VAL A 171 42.97 -44.87 -15.39
C VAL A 171 43.34 -46.33 -15.10
N GLY A 172 43.40 -47.17 -16.14
CA GLY A 172 43.64 -48.62 -16.04
C GLY A 172 42.56 -49.35 -15.24
N ASP A 173 42.92 -50.49 -14.63
CA ASP A 173 42.01 -51.32 -13.82
C ASP A 173 41.61 -50.69 -12.46
N GLY A 174 42.26 -49.58 -12.09
CA GLY A 174 42.06 -48.87 -10.84
C GLY A 174 40.77 -48.03 -10.82
N THR A 175 40.43 -47.49 -9.66
CA THR A 175 39.36 -46.48 -9.55
C THR A 175 39.97 -45.08 -9.51
N ALA A 176 39.44 -44.18 -10.32
CA ALA A 176 39.86 -42.79 -10.43
C ALA A 176 38.71 -41.85 -10.03
N VAL A 177 39.03 -40.78 -9.31
CA VAL A 177 38.11 -39.71 -8.95
C VAL A 177 38.73 -38.38 -9.33
N ILE A 178 38.06 -37.60 -10.17
CA ILE A 178 38.53 -36.29 -10.64
C ILE A 178 37.53 -35.23 -10.17
N LEU A 179 38.03 -34.26 -9.40
CA LEU A 179 37.25 -33.13 -8.89
C LEU A 179 37.75 -31.84 -9.57
N ILE A 180 36.91 -31.16 -10.34
CA ILE A 180 37.25 -29.93 -11.05
C ILE A 180 36.42 -28.76 -10.52
N ASP A 181 37.08 -27.76 -9.95
CA ASP A 181 36.45 -26.52 -9.46
C ASP A 181 36.77 -25.35 -10.41
N GLU A 182 35.79 -24.47 -10.63
CA GLU A 182 35.88 -23.25 -11.44
C GLU A 182 36.39 -23.40 -12.91
N ILE A 183 36.07 -24.52 -13.58
CA ILE A 183 36.52 -24.79 -14.96
C ILE A 183 36.11 -23.70 -15.98
N GLU A 184 34.90 -23.15 -15.88
CA GLU A 184 34.38 -22.15 -16.83
C GLU A 184 35.20 -20.86 -16.84
N LYS A 185 35.61 -20.39 -15.65
CA LYS A 185 36.46 -19.19 -15.53
C LYS A 185 37.86 -19.43 -16.07
N TRP A 186 38.44 -20.59 -15.78
CA TRP A 186 39.75 -20.96 -16.29
C TRP A 186 39.74 -21.04 -17.82
N TYR A 187 38.74 -21.71 -18.39
CA TYR A 187 38.56 -21.81 -19.83
C TYR A 187 38.28 -20.44 -20.47
N GLY A 188 37.40 -19.63 -19.87
CA GLY A 188 37.13 -18.25 -20.30
C GLY A 188 38.34 -17.32 -20.25
N SER A 189 39.34 -17.62 -19.42
CA SER A 189 40.61 -16.88 -19.37
C SER A 189 41.59 -17.23 -20.51
N ILE A 190 41.28 -18.24 -21.34
CA ILE A 190 42.07 -18.57 -22.53
C ILE A 190 41.76 -17.54 -23.63
N PRO A 191 42.77 -16.78 -24.13
CA PRO A 191 42.57 -15.74 -25.14
C PRO A 191 41.83 -16.25 -26.38
N GLU A 192 40.90 -15.44 -26.91
CA GLU A 192 40.08 -15.80 -28.08
C GLU A 192 40.92 -16.11 -29.34
N ASN A 193 42.09 -15.47 -29.47
CA ASN A 193 43.02 -15.73 -30.57
C ASN A 193 43.79 -17.07 -30.44
N GLN A 194 43.53 -17.88 -29.41
CA GLN A 194 44.08 -19.22 -29.22
C GLN A 194 43.02 -20.31 -29.51
N GLU A 195 42.31 -20.20 -30.62
CA GLU A 195 41.20 -21.09 -31.02
C GLU A 195 41.56 -22.59 -30.98
N SER A 196 42.75 -22.99 -31.46
CA SER A 196 43.23 -24.38 -31.40
C SER A 196 43.33 -24.89 -29.96
N ARG A 197 43.82 -24.05 -29.03
CA ARG A 197 43.95 -24.41 -27.61
C ARG A 197 42.59 -24.47 -26.92
N ARG A 198 41.67 -23.54 -27.24
CA ARG A 198 40.29 -23.58 -26.75
C ARG A 198 39.60 -24.87 -27.20
N THR A 199 39.65 -25.15 -28.51
CA THR A 199 39.11 -26.38 -29.12
C THR A 199 39.67 -27.64 -28.48
N ALA A 200 41.00 -27.76 -28.35
CA ALA A 200 41.62 -28.95 -27.75
C ALA A 200 41.17 -29.19 -26.31
N ASN A 201 40.98 -28.13 -25.51
CA ASN A 201 40.48 -28.26 -24.13
C ASN A 201 38.99 -28.65 -24.06
N LEU A 202 38.14 -28.13 -24.95
CA LEU A 202 36.74 -28.55 -25.04
C LEU A 202 36.60 -30.01 -25.48
N VAL A 203 37.38 -30.43 -26.48
CA VAL A 203 37.36 -31.82 -26.98
C VAL A 203 37.90 -32.77 -25.92
N PHE A 204 38.97 -32.42 -25.20
CA PHE A 204 39.42 -33.21 -24.05
C PHE A 204 38.36 -33.28 -22.94
N LEU A 205 37.68 -32.17 -22.62
CA LEU A 205 36.60 -32.17 -21.62
C LEU A 205 35.44 -33.11 -22.04
N GLN A 206 35.10 -33.12 -23.33
CA GLN A 206 34.12 -34.06 -23.89
C GLN A 206 34.61 -35.51 -23.74
N ASN A 207 35.83 -35.82 -24.20
CA ASN A 207 36.42 -37.15 -24.11
C ASN A 207 36.53 -37.65 -22.65
N LEU A 208 36.79 -36.75 -21.69
CA LEU A 208 36.85 -37.07 -20.27
C LEU A 208 35.48 -37.44 -19.68
N MET A 209 34.40 -36.80 -20.14
CA MET A 209 33.03 -37.18 -19.77
C MET A 209 32.59 -38.48 -20.44
N ASP A 210 32.94 -38.67 -21.71
CA ASP A 210 32.62 -39.89 -22.45
C ASP A 210 33.38 -41.11 -21.85
N ALA A 211 34.65 -40.92 -21.47
CA ALA A 211 35.43 -41.92 -20.72
C ALA A 211 34.87 -42.16 -19.30
N ALA A 212 34.41 -41.13 -18.59
CA ALA A 212 33.75 -41.31 -17.30
C ALA A 212 32.44 -42.09 -17.44
N ASN A 213 31.64 -41.83 -18.47
CA ASN A 213 30.39 -42.54 -18.73
C ASN A 213 30.60 -43.95 -19.33
N ASN A 214 31.84 -44.37 -19.62
CA ASN A 214 32.13 -45.74 -19.97
C ASN A 214 31.97 -46.65 -18.74
N LYS A 215 31.16 -47.70 -18.87
CA LYS A 215 30.91 -48.72 -17.84
C LYS A 215 32.18 -49.52 -17.48
N ASP A 216 33.09 -49.71 -18.44
CA ASP A 216 34.28 -50.55 -18.30
C ASP A 216 35.45 -49.76 -17.65
N VAL A 217 35.25 -48.45 -17.42
CA VAL A 217 36.23 -47.54 -16.80
C VAL A 217 35.70 -47.04 -15.46
N LYS A 218 36.43 -47.31 -14.37
CA LYS A 218 36.05 -46.89 -13.00
C LYS A 218 36.46 -45.44 -12.72
N LEU A 219 36.05 -44.53 -13.59
CA LEU A 219 36.30 -43.09 -13.50
C LEU A 219 35.06 -42.34 -13.00
N PHE A 220 35.20 -41.60 -11.91
CA PHE A 220 34.22 -40.62 -11.43
C PHE A 220 34.72 -39.21 -11.71
N LEU A 221 33.90 -38.38 -12.33
CA LEU A 221 34.23 -37.01 -12.70
C LEU A 221 33.18 -36.06 -12.11
N PHE A 222 33.60 -35.15 -11.22
CA PHE A 222 32.75 -34.14 -10.61
C PHE A 222 33.24 -32.74 -11.01
N ILE A 223 32.36 -31.94 -11.60
CA ILE A 223 32.68 -30.61 -12.11
C ILE A 223 31.73 -29.58 -11.51
N SER A 224 32.26 -28.49 -10.94
CA SER A 224 31.46 -27.33 -10.55
C SER A 224 31.19 -26.44 -11.77
N LEU A 225 29.96 -25.94 -11.92
CA LEU A 225 29.60 -24.95 -12.96
C LEU A 225 28.74 -23.81 -12.39
N LEU A 226 28.91 -22.61 -12.94
CA LEU A 226 28.01 -21.47 -12.84
C LEU A 226 26.95 -21.47 -13.95
N LEU A 227 27.25 -22.14 -15.09
CA LEU A 227 26.44 -22.19 -16.31
C LEU A 227 26.46 -20.87 -17.11
N GLU A 228 27.58 -20.16 -17.06
CA GLU A 228 27.79 -18.85 -17.68
C GLU A 228 28.58 -18.92 -19.01
N ASN A 229 29.13 -20.08 -19.37
CA ASN A 229 30.01 -20.22 -20.54
C ASN A 229 29.42 -21.12 -21.63
N ASP A 230 29.03 -20.52 -22.76
CA ASP A 230 28.35 -21.20 -23.88
C ASP A 230 29.12 -22.40 -24.45
N ASP A 231 30.45 -22.29 -24.59
CA ASP A 231 31.30 -23.37 -25.11
C ASP A 231 31.25 -24.60 -24.19
N VAL A 232 31.41 -24.40 -22.88
CA VAL A 232 31.34 -25.47 -21.87
C VAL A 232 29.91 -26.03 -21.78
N MET A 233 28.89 -25.18 -21.89
CA MET A 233 27.47 -25.57 -21.92
C MET A 233 27.10 -26.40 -23.16
N ALA A 234 27.73 -26.15 -24.30
CA ALA A 234 27.59 -26.98 -25.50
C ALA A 234 28.14 -28.39 -25.28
N ILE A 235 29.22 -28.54 -24.52
CA ILE A 235 29.74 -29.87 -24.11
C ILE A 235 28.76 -30.56 -23.16
N MET A 236 28.26 -29.88 -22.11
CA MET A 236 27.26 -30.46 -21.19
C MET A 236 26.02 -30.98 -21.93
N SER A 237 25.56 -30.22 -22.93
CA SER A 237 24.37 -30.56 -23.72
C SER A 237 24.56 -31.82 -24.59
N ARG A 238 25.81 -32.11 -24.99
CA ARG A 238 26.18 -33.28 -25.79
C ARG A 238 26.37 -34.52 -24.92
N THR A 239 27.19 -34.41 -23.87
CA THR A 239 27.61 -35.53 -23.01
C THR A 239 26.58 -35.89 -21.94
N LYS A 240 25.67 -34.97 -21.62
CA LYS A 240 24.55 -35.14 -20.68
C LYS A 240 24.99 -35.72 -19.32
N PRO A 241 25.92 -35.06 -18.61
CA PRO A 241 26.31 -35.48 -17.27
C PRO A 241 25.12 -35.40 -16.32
N ILE A 242 25.18 -36.14 -15.21
CA ILE A 242 24.18 -36.08 -14.15
C ILE A 242 24.26 -34.69 -13.50
N LYS A 243 23.25 -33.85 -13.73
CA LYS A 243 23.18 -32.48 -13.22
C LYS A 243 22.56 -32.44 -11.83
N PHE A 244 23.26 -31.84 -10.87
CA PHE A 244 22.74 -31.48 -9.54
C PHE A 244 22.67 -29.96 -9.41
N ASP A 245 21.46 -29.41 -9.36
CA ASP A 245 21.23 -27.97 -9.23
C ASP A 245 21.04 -27.57 -7.76
N LEU A 246 21.97 -26.76 -7.23
CA LEU A 246 21.96 -26.29 -5.84
C LEU A 246 21.16 -24.98 -5.66
N THR A 247 20.55 -24.46 -6.74
CA THR A 247 19.79 -23.21 -6.68
C THR A 247 18.35 -23.40 -6.20
N SER A 248 17.79 -24.61 -6.33
CA SER A 248 16.33 -24.81 -6.44
C SER A 248 15.67 -25.57 -5.28
N ASN A 249 16.40 -25.89 -4.20
CA ASN A 249 15.86 -26.63 -3.05
C ASN A 249 16.02 -25.86 -1.74
N ASP A 250 14.96 -25.18 -1.30
CA ASP A 250 14.95 -24.41 -0.06
C ASP A 250 14.88 -25.30 1.21
N GLU A 251 14.30 -26.50 1.12
CA GLU A 251 14.30 -27.46 2.24
C GLU A 251 15.72 -27.95 2.55
N ASP A 252 16.50 -28.30 1.54
CA ASP A 252 17.93 -28.66 1.73
C ASP A 252 18.71 -27.49 2.35
N ARG A 253 18.44 -26.24 1.95
CA ARG A 253 19.11 -25.04 2.52
C ARG A 253 18.77 -24.84 3.99
N ILE A 254 17.48 -24.90 4.34
CA ILE A 254 17.01 -24.81 5.73
C ILE A 254 17.66 -25.90 6.58
N ASN A 255 17.69 -27.14 6.08
CA ASN A 255 18.31 -28.25 6.79
C ASN A 255 19.84 -28.10 6.94
N ILE A 256 20.55 -27.58 5.92
CA ILE A 256 21.98 -27.22 6.06
C ILE A 256 22.18 -26.19 7.17
N ILE A 257 21.37 -25.12 7.20
CA ILE A 257 21.44 -24.07 8.22
C ILE A 257 21.24 -24.68 9.61
N LEU A 258 20.14 -25.40 9.82
CA LEU A 258 19.82 -26.03 11.11
C LEU A 258 20.88 -27.03 11.56
N HIS A 259 21.40 -27.85 10.64
CA HIS A 259 22.47 -28.80 10.92
C HIS A 259 23.77 -28.13 11.37
N ARG A 260 24.13 -26.98 10.79
CA ARG A 260 25.31 -26.21 11.19
C ARG A 260 25.13 -25.46 12.50
N LEU A 261 23.92 -25.00 12.81
CA LEU A 261 23.64 -24.23 14.03
C LEU A 261 23.41 -25.12 15.28
N ILE A 262 22.92 -26.34 15.11
CA ILE A 262 22.43 -27.21 16.20
C ILE A 262 23.29 -28.48 16.29
N ALA A 263 23.98 -28.69 17.42
CA ALA A 263 24.67 -29.95 17.68
C ALA A 263 23.71 -31.09 18.06
N ARG A 264 22.70 -30.80 18.89
CA ARG A 264 21.75 -31.81 19.40
C ARG A 264 20.45 -31.19 19.88
N ARG A 265 19.31 -31.82 19.60
CA ARG A 265 18.03 -31.56 20.29
C ARG A 265 18.00 -32.42 21.57
N ARG A 266 17.98 -31.80 22.76
CA ARG A 266 18.01 -32.51 24.05
C ARG A 266 16.62 -32.99 24.48
N ASP A 267 15.61 -32.13 24.33
CA ASP A 267 14.23 -32.44 24.69
C ASP A 267 13.28 -32.16 23.52
N THR A 268 13.02 -33.20 22.71
CA THR A 268 12.08 -33.13 21.59
C THR A 268 10.62 -33.02 22.05
N VAL A 269 10.29 -33.43 23.28
CA VAL A 269 8.93 -33.32 23.84
C VAL A 269 8.65 -31.89 24.26
N ALA A 270 9.65 -31.17 24.77
CA ALA A 270 9.58 -29.74 25.01
C ALA A 270 9.42 -28.95 23.69
N ILE A 271 10.19 -29.30 22.65
CA ILE A 271 10.07 -28.66 21.31
C ILE A 271 8.66 -28.83 20.73
N GLU A 272 8.10 -30.04 20.74
CA GLU A 272 6.70 -30.32 20.35
C GLU A 272 5.69 -29.53 21.19
N THR A 273 5.96 -29.37 22.49
CA THR A 273 5.12 -28.59 23.39
C THR A 273 5.14 -27.09 23.04
N ILE A 274 6.31 -26.53 22.73
CA ILE A 274 6.48 -25.15 22.27
C ILE A 274 5.71 -24.95 20.95
N ALA A 275 5.93 -25.82 19.95
CA ALA A 275 5.25 -25.75 18.66
C ALA A 275 3.71 -25.78 18.80
N LYS A 276 3.20 -26.68 19.65
CA LYS A 276 1.77 -26.78 19.97
C LYS A 276 1.24 -25.55 20.71
N GLN A 277 2.06 -24.92 21.56
CA GLN A 277 1.68 -23.70 22.28
C GLN A 277 1.61 -22.49 21.34
N TYR A 278 2.57 -22.33 20.43
CA TYR A 278 2.54 -21.27 19.40
C TYR A 278 1.31 -21.37 18.50
N THR A 279 1.05 -22.55 17.91
CA THR A 279 -0.17 -22.75 17.12
C THR A 279 -1.46 -22.59 17.94
N GLY A 280 -1.42 -22.85 19.25
CA GLY A 280 -2.49 -22.53 20.20
C GLY A 280 -2.64 -21.04 20.57
N VAL A 281 -1.61 -20.21 20.40
CA VAL A 281 -1.71 -18.74 20.42
C VAL A 281 -2.36 -18.27 19.13
N TYR A 282 -1.86 -18.72 17.98
CA TYR A 282 -2.35 -18.29 16.67
C TYR A 282 -3.84 -18.61 16.46
N LYS A 283 -4.31 -19.81 16.86
CA LYS A 283 -5.73 -20.22 16.84
C LYS A 283 -6.70 -19.34 17.63
N ARG A 284 -6.20 -18.45 18.51
CA ARG A 284 -7.03 -17.50 19.28
C ARG A 284 -7.16 -16.12 18.63
N SER A 285 -6.55 -15.94 17.45
CA SER A 285 -6.63 -14.71 16.67
C SER A 285 -7.47 -14.95 15.43
N ASP A 286 -8.64 -14.30 15.33
CA ASP A 286 -9.52 -14.38 14.15
C ASP A 286 -8.81 -13.90 12.85
N ASP A 287 -7.74 -13.12 13.01
CA ASP A 287 -6.91 -12.58 11.94
C ASP A 287 -5.89 -13.58 11.36
N ILE A 288 -5.76 -14.78 11.94
CA ILE A 288 -4.85 -15.82 11.46
C ILE A 288 -5.68 -17.01 10.98
N ASN A 289 -5.51 -17.37 9.70
CA ASN A 289 -6.16 -18.55 9.13
C ASN A 289 -5.15 -19.32 8.26
N ILE A 290 -4.52 -20.34 8.86
CA ILE A 290 -3.41 -21.10 8.26
C ILE A 290 -3.54 -22.59 8.63
N PRO A 291 -2.88 -23.51 7.90
CA PRO A 291 -2.84 -24.94 8.22
C PRO A 291 -2.11 -25.23 9.55
N TYR A 292 -2.81 -25.06 10.68
CA TYR A 292 -2.19 -25.09 12.01
C TYR A 292 -1.48 -26.39 12.40
N LYS A 293 -1.86 -27.55 11.82
CA LYS A 293 -1.19 -28.82 12.12
C LYS A 293 0.13 -28.91 11.36
N GLU A 294 0.11 -28.60 10.07
CA GLU A 294 1.34 -28.49 9.26
C GLU A 294 2.31 -27.50 9.89
N LEU A 295 1.85 -26.29 10.27
CA LEU A 295 2.72 -25.32 10.96
C LEU A 295 3.27 -25.82 12.30
N GLN A 296 2.50 -26.61 13.09
CA GLN A 296 3.05 -27.20 14.32
C GLN A 296 4.25 -28.09 13.99
N ASP A 297 4.07 -28.95 13.00
CA ASP A 297 5.06 -29.95 12.61
C ASP A 297 6.29 -29.25 12.02
N THR A 298 6.09 -28.25 11.15
CA THR A 298 7.19 -27.41 10.62
C THR A 298 7.92 -26.61 11.71
N ILE A 299 7.24 -26.09 12.75
CA ILE A 299 7.93 -25.44 13.88
C ILE A 299 8.78 -26.44 14.65
N ALA A 300 8.31 -27.67 14.88
CA ALA A 300 9.08 -28.71 15.55
C ALA A 300 10.30 -29.15 14.72
N ASP A 301 10.12 -29.29 13.41
CA ASP A 301 11.17 -29.65 12.46
C ASP A 301 12.22 -28.53 12.30
N GLN A 302 11.80 -27.27 12.26
CA GLN A 302 12.69 -26.10 12.02
C GLN A 302 13.16 -25.37 13.29
N TYR A 303 12.84 -25.92 14.47
CA TYR A 303 13.30 -25.42 15.76
C TYR A 303 14.84 -25.24 15.79
N PRO A 304 15.39 -24.09 16.27
CA PRO A 304 14.75 -23.07 17.12
C PRO A 304 14.12 -21.86 16.43
N PHE A 305 13.96 -21.87 15.10
CA PHE A 305 13.41 -20.74 14.36
C PHE A 305 11.94 -20.99 14.01
N HIS A 306 11.11 -19.94 14.05
CA HIS A 306 9.79 -20.00 13.46
C HIS A 306 9.92 -20.11 11.92
N PRO A 307 9.18 -20.98 11.22
CA PRO A 307 9.39 -21.25 9.79
C PRO A 307 9.38 -20.02 8.89
N GLU A 308 8.54 -19.03 9.23
CA GLU A 308 8.46 -17.75 8.51
C GLU A 308 9.78 -16.96 8.55
N VAL A 309 10.57 -17.06 9.64
CA VAL A 309 11.90 -16.43 9.76
C VAL A 309 12.86 -17.01 8.72
N LEU A 310 12.96 -18.33 8.67
CA LEU A 310 13.86 -19.01 7.73
C LEU A 310 13.43 -18.78 6.29
N LYS A 311 12.11 -18.83 6.02
CA LYS A 311 11.55 -18.58 4.70
C LYS A 311 11.82 -17.16 4.21
N VAL A 312 11.34 -16.14 4.93
CA VAL A 312 11.45 -14.73 4.50
C VAL A 312 12.91 -14.33 4.33
N LEU A 313 13.78 -14.66 5.30
CA LEU A 313 15.19 -14.32 5.20
C LEU A 313 15.91 -15.08 4.09
N SER A 314 15.59 -16.36 3.85
CA SER A 314 16.18 -17.10 2.71
C SER A 314 15.79 -16.49 1.38
N GLU A 315 14.52 -16.08 1.21
CA GLU A 315 14.06 -15.35 0.03
C GLU A 315 14.81 -14.01 -0.14
N ARG A 316 14.92 -13.20 0.92
CA ARG A 316 15.52 -11.86 0.87
C ARG A 316 17.03 -11.91 0.59
N PHE A 317 17.77 -12.72 1.33
CA PHE A 317 19.21 -12.89 1.12
C PHE A 317 19.53 -13.56 -0.22
N HIS A 318 18.64 -14.38 -0.80
CA HIS A 318 18.87 -14.97 -2.13
C HIS A 318 18.61 -13.99 -3.29
N ALA A 319 17.66 -13.06 -3.14
CA ALA A 319 17.36 -12.04 -4.15
C ALA A 319 18.47 -10.99 -4.32
N ALA A 320 19.36 -10.85 -3.34
CA ALA A 320 20.39 -9.83 -3.30
C ALA A 320 21.65 -10.27 -4.10
N LYS A 321 21.63 -9.99 -5.41
CA LYS A 321 22.53 -10.51 -6.48
C LYS A 321 24.01 -10.69 -6.16
N ASP A 322 24.62 -9.84 -5.34
CA ASP A 322 26.08 -9.83 -5.09
C ASP A 322 26.48 -10.49 -3.75
N TYR A 323 25.52 -10.99 -2.98
CA TYR A 323 25.81 -11.63 -1.70
C TYR A 323 26.21 -13.08 -1.91
N GLN A 324 27.00 -13.61 -0.98
CA GLN A 324 27.28 -15.04 -0.95
C GLN A 324 26.11 -15.73 -0.25
N ASN A 325 24.96 -15.78 -0.93
CA ASN A 325 23.55 -16.03 -0.52
C ASN A 325 23.23 -16.91 0.71
N THR A 326 24.13 -17.80 1.14
CA THR A 326 23.92 -18.69 2.31
C THR A 326 24.83 -18.33 3.50
N ARG A 327 25.84 -17.48 3.31
CA ARG A 327 26.93 -17.25 4.27
C ARG A 327 26.59 -16.22 5.32
N GLY A 328 26.23 -15.00 4.93
CA GLY A 328 25.82 -13.99 5.89
C GLY A 328 24.51 -14.35 6.56
N LEU A 329 23.52 -14.91 5.83
CA LEU A 329 22.32 -15.45 6.46
C LEU A 329 22.65 -16.47 7.57
N LEU A 330 23.59 -17.39 7.33
CA LEU A 330 24.01 -18.35 8.36
C LEU A 330 24.74 -17.69 9.53
N ASN A 331 25.64 -16.74 9.28
CA ASN A 331 26.34 -15.97 10.32
C ASN A 331 25.35 -15.15 11.17
N MET A 332 24.44 -14.45 10.51
CA MET A 332 23.37 -13.65 11.09
C MET A 332 22.46 -14.50 11.99
N LEU A 333 21.99 -15.64 11.48
CA LEU A 333 21.18 -16.57 12.27
C LEU A 333 21.97 -17.20 13.42
N ALA A 334 23.28 -17.42 13.27
CA ALA A 334 24.15 -17.91 14.35
C ALA A 334 24.30 -16.89 15.48
N GLU A 335 24.58 -15.63 15.16
CA GLU A 335 24.76 -14.57 16.16
C GLU A 335 23.43 -14.21 16.85
N VAL A 336 22.33 -14.12 16.11
CA VAL A 336 20.98 -13.97 16.70
C VAL A 336 20.65 -15.15 17.61
N LEU A 337 20.91 -16.38 17.16
CA LEU A 337 20.67 -17.58 17.98
C LEU A 337 21.51 -17.58 19.25
N TYR A 338 22.80 -17.23 19.15
CA TYR A 338 23.67 -17.12 20.31
C TYR A 338 23.17 -16.05 21.30
N ALA A 339 22.78 -14.88 20.80
CA ALA A 339 22.33 -13.74 21.60
C ALA A 339 20.92 -13.89 22.21
N ARG A 340 20.07 -14.78 21.66
CA ARG A 340 18.69 -14.98 22.12
C ARG A 340 18.44 -16.31 22.84
N LYS A 341 19.41 -17.24 22.86
CA LYS A 341 19.25 -18.63 23.34
C LYS A 341 18.65 -18.77 24.76
N ASP A 342 18.97 -17.85 25.65
CA ASP A 342 18.55 -17.81 27.06
C ASP A 342 17.42 -16.80 27.33
N GLN A 343 17.00 -16.05 26.30
CA GLN A 343 15.96 -15.02 26.39
C GLN A 343 14.61 -15.48 25.85
N VAL A 344 14.60 -16.34 24.82
CA VAL A 344 13.38 -16.75 24.10
C VAL A 344 13.23 -18.27 24.01
N ASP A 345 11.99 -18.71 23.76
CA ASP A 345 11.61 -20.10 23.56
C ASP A 345 11.61 -20.53 22.08
N LEU A 346 11.38 -19.59 21.18
CA LEU A 346 11.44 -19.73 19.72
C LEU A 346 11.87 -18.39 19.11
N ILE A 347 12.72 -18.40 18.08
CA ILE A 347 13.14 -17.18 17.38
C ILE A 347 12.03 -16.77 16.39
N LEU A 348 11.46 -15.59 16.62
CA LEU A 348 10.45 -14.95 15.76
C LEU A 348 11.07 -13.83 14.92
N MET A 349 10.30 -13.30 13.96
CA MET A 349 10.78 -12.23 13.08
C MET A 349 11.15 -10.95 13.86
N SER A 350 10.44 -10.65 14.95
CA SER A 350 10.73 -9.52 15.84
C SER A 350 12.07 -9.61 16.58
N ASP A 351 12.65 -10.82 16.70
CA ASP A 351 13.92 -11.02 17.40
C ASP A 351 15.14 -10.69 16.53
N ILE A 352 14.95 -10.65 15.20
CA ILE A 352 15.93 -10.13 14.23
C ILE A 352 15.90 -8.61 14.35
N ASP A 353 16.64 -8.13 15.34
CA ASP A 353 16.55 -6.77 15.81
C ASP A 353 17.69 -5.91 15.26
N VAL A 354 17.37 -4.89 14.46
CA VAL A 354 18.38 -4.02 13.82
C VAL A 354 19.24 -3.25 14.84
N GLU A 355 18.74 -3.03 16.07
CA GLU A 355 19.48 -2.45 17.20
C GLU A 355 20.05 -3.55 18.15
N LEU A 356 20.18 -4.80 17.71
CA LEU A 356 20.72 -5.87 18.56
C LEU A 356 22.21 -5.68 18.82
N GLU A 357 22.54 -5.25 20.04
CA GLU A 357 23.91 -5.29 20.54
C GLU A 357 24.36 -6.74 20.69
N LEU A 358 25.41 -7.10 19.95
CA LEU A 358 26.02 -8.43 19.96
C LEU A 358 27.37 -8.37 20.67
N ASP A 359 27.68 -9.39 21.47
CA ASP A 359 28.99 -9.53 22.14
C ASP A 359 30.18 -9.71 21.16
N ASN A 360 29.97 -9.67 19.83
CA ASN A 360 31.00 -9.98 18.82
C ASN A 360 31.50 -8.65 18.22
N PRO A 361 32.71 -8.19 18.55
CA PRO A 361 33.23 -6.90 18.06
C PRO A 361 33.59 -6.90 16.56
N HIS A 362 33.30 -8.01 15.85
CA HIS A 362 33.56 -8.19 14.42
C HIS A 362 32.28 -8.49 13.63
N PHE A 363 31.10 -8.40 14.25
CA PHE A 363 29.82 -8.64 13.56
C PHE A 363 28.71 -7.75 14.15
N GLU A 364 28.19 -6.84 13.33
CA GLU A 364 26.98 -6.07 13.63
C GLU A 364 25.83 -6.56 12.73
N LEU A 365 24.67 -6.88 13.33
CA LEU A 365 23.49 -7.31 12.57
C LEU A 365 23.03 -6.23 11.56
N LYS A 366 23.27 -4.95 11.88
CA LYS A 366 22.99 -3.83 10.97
C LYS A 366 23.73 -3.96 9.64
N ASP A 367 25.01 -4.34 9.64
CA ASP A 367 25.86 -4.33 8.44
C ASP A 367 25.34 -5.27 7.35
N ASP A 368 24.92 -6.48 7.73
CA ASP A 368 24.37 -7.48 6.81
C ASP A 368 22.99 -7.04 6.24
N LEU A 369 22.21 -6.28 7.00
CA LEU A 369 20.90 -5.75 6.56
C LEU A 369 21.08 -4.53 5.65
N VAL A 370 21.98 -3.60 6.00
CA VAL A 370 22.37 -2.43 5.19
C VAL A 370 22.91 -2.86 3.83
N TRP A 371 23.64 -3.97 3.78
CA TRP A 371 24.15 -4.52 2.54
C TRP A 371 23.01 -4.94 1.58
N ILE A 372 21.86 -5.40 2.12
CA ILE A 372 20.65 -5.61 1.32
C ILE A 372 20.05 -4.26 0.93
N ASP A 373 19.70 -3.41 1.89
CA ASP A 373 19.15 -2.08 1.64
C ASP A 373 19.46 -1.12 2.80
N ASP A 374 20.33 -0.14 2.54
CA ASP A 374 20.76 0.87 3.52
C ASP A 374 19.61 1.81 3.90
N THR A 375 18.93 2.37 2.89
CA THR A 375 17.85 3.36 3.04
C THR A 375 16.72 2.82 3.90
N LEU A 376 16.24 1.60 3.63
CA LEU A 376 15.14 1.00 4.40
C LEU A 376 15.56 0.69 5.84
N VAL A 377 16.82 0.32 6.07
CA VAL A 377 17.36 0.07 7.41
C VAL A 377 17.49 1.37 8.22
N GLU A 378 18.01 2.45 7.62
CA GLU A 378 18.09 3.76 8.29
C GLU A 378 16.69 4.34 8.57
N ASN A 379 15.76 4.22 7.63
CA ASN A 379 14.37 4.62 7.79
C ASN A 379 13.66 3.85 8.92
N CYS A 380 13.89 2.54 9.02
CA CYS A 380 13.42 1.72 10.14
C CYS A 380 13.99 2.20 11.48
N LEU A 381 15.31 2.42 11.56
CA LEU A 381 15.98 2.92 12.76
C LEU A 381 15.43 4.29 13.20
N ASN A 382 15.18 5.19 12.26
CA ASN A 382 14.58 6.50 12.53
C ASN A 382 13.17 6.37 13.13
N ASP A 383 12.35 5.43 12.63
CA ASP A 383 11.03 5.16 13.19
C ASP A 383 11.06 4.44 14.54
N ILE A 384 12.00 3.51 14.74
CA ILE A 384 12.23 2.88 16.05
C ILE A 384 12.61 3.95 17.08
N GLN A 385 13.53 4.87 16.75
CA GLN A 385 13.92 5.98 17.61
C GLN A 385 12.75 6.93 17.93
N ARG A 386 12.00 7.34 16.90
CA ARG A 386 10.80 8.20 17.02
C ARG A 386 9.72 7.58 17.90
N LEU A 387 9.60 6.25 17.91
CA LEU A 387 8.62 5.49 18.66
C LEU A 387 9.17 4.84 19.95
N ARG A 388 10.34 5.27 20.45
CA ARG A 388 10.90 4.76 21.71
C ARG A 388 9.91 4.92 22.87
N GLY A 389 9.64 3.80 23.55
CA GLY A 389 8.65 3.70 24.63
C GLY A 389 7.23 3.34 24.18
N GLN A 390 6.93 3.36 22.88
CA GLN A 390 5.65 2.88 22.35
C GLN A 390 5.63 1.34 22.37
N LYS A 391 4.58 0.75 22.97
CA LYS A 391 4.44 -0.70 23.11
C LYS A 391 4.41 -1.41 21.75
N TYR A 392 5.19 -2.48 21.61
CA TYR A 392 5.37 -3.29 20.39
C TYR A 392 6.00 -2.56 19.19
N ALA A 393 6.42 -1.29 19.31
CA ALA A 393 6.87 -0.53 18.13
C ALA A 393 8.11 -1.12 17.49
N LYS A 394 9.09 -1.53 18.30
CA LYS A 394 10.35 -2.10 17.83
C LYS A 394 10.13 -3.49 17.22
N GLU A 395 9.34 -4.33 17.88
CA GLU A 395 8.98 -5.68 17.42
C GLU A 395 8.20 -5.66 16.10
N VAL A 396 7.28 -4.69 15.94
CA VAL A 396 6.56 -4.41 14.70
C VAL A 396 7.50 -3.94 13.59
N LEU A 397 8.31 -2.91 13.84
CA LEU A 397 9.15 -2.32 12.80
C LEU A 397 10.24 -3.29 12.32
N ASN A 398 10.89 -4.02 13.24
CA ASN A 398 11.81 -5.10 12.90
C ASN A 398 11.13 -6.19 12.05
N THR A 399 9.93 -6.63 12.44
CA THR A 399 9.16 -7.60 11.63
C THR A 399 8.89 -7.07 10.23
N ILE A 400 8.41 -5.83 10.09
CA ILE A 400 8.05 -5.25 8.80
C ILE A 400 9.29 -4.99 7.92
N LEU A 401 10.41 -4.55 8.50
CA LEU A 401 11.68 -4.39 7.79
C LEU A 401 12.08 -5.67 7.07
N MET A 402 12.04 -6.82 7.74
CA MET A 402 12.44 -8.11 7.14
C MET A 402 11.58 -8.51 5.94
N TYR A 403 10.29 -8.16 5.92
CA TYR A 403 9.46 -8.32 4.73
C TYR A 403 9.78 -7.27 3.64
N SER A 404 10.18 -6.06 4.01
CA SER A 404 10.44 -4.94 3.10
C SER A 404 11.80 -5.03 2.38
N LEU A 405 12.79 -5.72 2.96
CA LEU A 405 14.13 -5.92 2.38
C LEU A 405 14.11 -6.78 1.10
N THR A 406 13.76 -6.19 -0.04
CA THR A 406 13.73 -6.86 -1.35
C THR A 406 14.16 -5.93 -2.48
N LYS A 407 15.09 -6.41 -3.34
CA LYS A 407 15.51 -5.71 -4.58
C LYS A 407 14.55 -5.97 -5.76
N MET A 408 13.48 -6.75 -5.56
CA MET A 408 12.55 -7.21 -6.61
C MET A 408 11.12 -6.74 -6.32
N GLY A 409 10.87 -5.44 -6.51
CA GLY A 409 9.56 -4.81 -6.30
C GLY A 409 9.18 -4.65 -4.82
N LYS A 410 8.10 -3.90 -4.56
CA LYS A 410 7.63 -3.59 -3.21
C LYS A 410 6.88 -4.79 -2.61
N SER A 411 7.32 -5.26 -1.44
CA SER A 411 6.69 -6.34 -0.67
C SER A 411 6.64 -5.94 0.81
N GLY A 412 5.64 -6.41 1.55
CA GLY A 412 5.47 -6.04 2.95
C GLY A 412 4.96 -7.16 3.84
N ALA A 413 4.89 -6.90 5.14
CA ALA A 413 4.22 -7.78 6.08
C ALA A 413 2.70 -7.60 5.91
N ASN A 414 2.01 -8.63 5.42
CA ASN A 414 0.56 -8.71 5.61
C ASN A 414 0.21 -8.92 7.10
N LYS A 415 -1.07 -8.76 7.44
CA LYS A 415 -1.54 -8.86 8.84
C LYS A 415 -1.18 -10.19 9.52
N THR A 416 -1.19 -11.30 8.78
CA THR A 416 -0.82 -12.63 9.28
C THR A 416 0.68 -12.69 9.58
N GLY A 417 1.53 -12.28 8.63
CA GLY A 417 2.99 -12.25 8.80
C GLY A 417 3.44 -11.39 9.97
N LEU A 418 2.84 -10.19 10.10
CA LEU A 418 3.07 -9.30 11.24
C LEU A 418 2.76 -9.97 12.59
N LEU A 419 1.62 -10.67 12.69
CA LEU A 419 1.23 -11.35 13.92
C LEU A 419 2.08 -12.60 14.21
N LEU A 420 2.44 -13.39 13.18
CA LEU A 420 3.34 -14.53 13.35
C LEU A 420 4.74 -14.10 13.85
N GLY A 421 5.22 -12.94 13.38
CA GLY A 421 6.50 -12.36 13.79
C GLY A 421 6.56 -11.87 15.24
N ILE A 422 5.43 -11.71 15.94
CA ILE A 422 5.35 -11.04 17.27
C ILE A 422 4.66 -11.90 18.34
N LEU A 423 3.64 -12.70 17.98
CA LEU A 423 2.75 -13.34 18.96
C LEU A 423 3.42 -14.50 19.71
N ARG A 424 3.69 -14.26 20.99
CA ARG A 424 4.10 -15.27 22.00
C ARG A 424 2.98 -15.59 22.98
N GLN A 425 3.18 -16.61 23.82
CA GLN A 425 2.25 -16.91 24.92
C GLN A 425 2.13 -15.70 25.88
N GLY A 426 0.90 -15.22 26.08
CA GLY A 426 0.60 -14.06 26.93
C GLY A 426 0.44 -12.75 26.16
N ILE A 427 0.86 -12.68 24.90
CA ILE A 427 0.61 -11.54 24.01
C ILE A 427 -0.76 -11.73 23.33
N SER A 428 -1.54 -10.64 23.26
CA SER A 428 -2.86 -10.60 22.63
C SER A 428 -2.76 -9.98 21.24
N SER A 429 -3.29 -10.63 20.21
CA SER A 429 -3.33 -10.08 18.85
C SER A 429 -4.10 -8.76 18.78
N ASN A 430 -5.23 -8.66 19.50
CA ASN A 430 -6.00 -7.42 19.59
C ASN A 430 -5.20 -6.27 20.21
N ASP A 431 -4.33 -6.55 21.18
CA ASP A 431 -3.48 -5.54 21.83
C ASP A 431 -2.32 -5.09 20.91
N VAL A 432 -1.68 -6.03 20.21
CA VAL A 432 -0.70 -5.72 19.16
C VAL A 432 -1.33 -4.89 18.05
N MET A 433 -2.47 -5.32 17.49
CA MET A 433 -3.16 -4.61 16.41
C MET A 433 -3.71 -3.24 16.82
N MET A 434 -4.16 -3.08 18.07
CA MET A 434 -4.61 -1.79 18.61
C MET A 434 -3.44 -0.81 18.74
N ASN A 435 -2.29 -1.24 19.26
CA ASN A 435 -1.10 -0.39 19.32
C ASN A 435 -0.56 -0.07 17.91
N PHE A 436 -0.58 -1.05 17.01
CA PHE A 436 -0.18 -0.87 15.62
C PHE A 436 -1.00 0.19 14.89
N THR A 437 -2.33 0.00 14.82
CA THR A 437 -3.23 0.90 14.08
C THR A 437 -3.52 2.22 14.81
N GLY A 438 -3.46 2.22 16.14
CA GLY A 438 -3.73 3.39 16.97
C GLY A 438 -2.56 4.36 17.05
N HIS A 439 -1.32 3.85 17.08
CA HIS A 439 -0.12 4.63 17.37
C HIS A 439 1.00 4.43 16.33
N ILE A 440 1.47 3.20 16.12
CA ILE A 440 2.68 2.94 15.32
C ILE A 440 2.49 3.39 13.87
N PHE A 441 1.44 2.89 13.19
CA PHE A 441 1.16 3.19 11.78
C PHE A 441 0.85 4.68 11.50
N LYS A 442 0.51 5.48 12.51
CA LYS A 442 0.23 6.91 12.36
C LYS A 442 1.44 7.81 12.57
N LYS A 443 2.46 7.31 13.27
CA LYS A 443 3.62 8.07 13.73
C LYS A 443 4.94 7.58 13.13
N ALA A 444 4.98 6.34 12.65
CA ALA A 444 6.07 5.83 11.81
C ALA A 444 6.02 6.56 10.45
N TRP A 445 7.05 7.34 10.16
CA TRP A 445 7.14 8.17 8.97
C TRP A 445 7.37 7.35 7.72
N TYR A 446 8.12 6.25 7.76
CA TYR A 446 8.50 5.50 6.57
C TYR A 446 7.63 4.26 6.33
N LEU A 447 6.59 4.08 7.15
CA LEU A 447 5.71 2.93 7.10
C LEU A 447 4.49 3.19 6.19
N HIS A 448 4.43 2.47 5.08
CA HIS A 448 3.35 2.54 4.10
C HIS A 448 2.44 1.32 4.14
N LYS A 449 1.28 1.42 3.49
CA LYS A 449 0.35 0.31 3.26
C LYS A 449 0.19 0.05 1.77
N LEU A 450 0.64 -1.11 1.30
CA LEU A 450 0.76 -1.47 -0.11
C LEU A 450 -0.03 -2.74 -0.38
N ASN A 451 -1.08 -2.67 -1.21
CA ASN A 451 -1.89 -3.84 -1.62
C ASN A 451 -2.46 -4.72 -0.47
N GLY A 452 -2.57 -4.17 0.74
CA GLY A 452 -3.01 -4.90 1.95
C GLY A 452 -1.88 -5.34 2.88
N GLU A 453 -0.64 -5.22 2.44
CA GLU A 453 0.59 -5.40 3.21
C GLU A 453 1.07 -4.06 3.80
N TYR A 454 2.02 -4.12 4.72
CA TYR A 454 2.71 -2.98 5.31
C TYR A 454 4.20 -3.07 5.03
N ALA A 455 4.82 -2.01 4.54
CA ALA A 455 6.22 -1.99 4.14
C ALA A 455 6.91 -0.70 4.61
N ILE A 456 8.20 -0.79 4.89
CA ILE A 456 9.08 0.38 5.02
C ILE A 456 9.51 0.77 3.61
N GLU A 457 9.47 2.06 3.30
CA GLU A 457 9.82 2.63 2.00
C GLU A 457 10.89 3.71 2.13
N GLU A 458 11.47 4.13 1.01
CA GLU A 458 12.45 5.23 0.94
C GLU A 458 11.80 6.57 1.33
N ASP A 459 10.63 6.86 0.74
CA ASP A 459 9.90 8.12 0.94
C ASP A 459 9.09 8.14 2.25
N PRO A 460 9.01 9.28 2.95
CA PRO A 460 8.07 9.45 4.06
C PRO A 460 6.61 9.32 3.62
N ASN A 461 5.83 8.51 4.34
CA ASN A 461 4.38 8.44 4.25
C ASN A 461 3.75 9.81 4.56
N PRO A 462 3.10 10.46 3.58
CA PRO A 462 2.57 11.81 3.75
C PRO A 462 1.49 11.91 4.85
N TYR A 463 0.75 10.84 5.15
CA TYR A 463 -0.19 10.84 6.27
C TYR A 463 0.51 10.94 7.63
N ALA A 464 1.63 10.22 7.81
CA ALA A 464 2.39 10.24 9.06
C ALA A 464 3.10 11.58 9.28
N VAL A 465 3.59 12.20 8.20
CA VAL A 465 4.15 13.57 8.23
C VAL A 465 3.07 14.59 8.65
N ILE A 466 1.85 14.49 8.09
CA ILE A 466 0.73 15.38 8.44
C ILE A 466 0.24 15.16 9.89
N GLU A 467 0.09 13.91 10.34
CA GLU A 467 -0.28 13.61 11.73
C GLU A 467 0.79 14.09 12.73
N ALA A 468 2.08 13.89 12.43
CA ALA A 468 3.16 14.40 13.28
C ALA A 468 3.13 15.94 13.38
N GLY A 469 3.03 16.64 12.26
CA GLY A 469 2.90 18.10 12.26
C GLY A 469 1.62 18.60 12.93
N ALA A 470 0.56 17.79 12.99
CA ALA A 470 -0.70 18.13 13.65
C ALA A 470 -0.61 18.14 15.18
N GLU A 471 0.33 17.39 15.78
CA GLU A 471 0.56 17.40 17.23
C GLU A 471 1.10 18.75 17.72
N ASP A 472 1.88 19.45 16.89
CA ASP A 472 2.42 20.79 17.16
C ASP A 472 1.38 21.92 16.99
N ILE A 473 0.23 21.65 16.35
CA ILE A 473 -0.80 22.67 16.12
C ILE A 473 -1.64 22.89 17.39
N SER A 474 -1.64 24.12 17.89
CA SER A 474 -2.44 24.48 19.05
C SER A 474 -3.94 24.34 18.77
N LYS A 475 -4.72 24.10 19.83
CA LYS A 475 -6.19 24.01 19.72
C LYS A 475 -6.80 25.32 19.18
N ASP A 476 -6.18 26.45 19.49
CA ASP A 476 -6.70 27.76 19.12
C ASP A 476 -6.38 28.10 17.65
N ASP A 477 -5.22 27.68 17.13
CA ASP A 477 -4.89 27.82 15.69
C ASP A 477 -5.85 26.98 14.83
N ALA A 478 -6.16 25.77 15.28
CA ALA A 478 -7.15 24.90 14.64
C ALA A 478 -8.56 25.51 14.66
N ILE A 479 -8.94 26.21 15.74
CA ILE A 479 -10.20 26.96 15.82
C ILE A 479 -10.18 28.15 14.85
N GLN A 480 -9.12 28.97 14.84
CA GLN A 480 -8.96 30.08 13.90
C GLN A 480 -8.96 29.63 12.42
N ARG A 481 -8.46 28.42 12.14
CA ARG A 481 -8.53 27.83 10.79
C ARG A 481 -9.97 27.49 10.40
N MET A 482 -10.74 26.86 11.30
CA MET A 482 -12.17 26.61 11.08
C MET A 482 -12.96 27.92 10.92
N GLU A 483 -12.65 28.94 11.72
CA GLU A 483 -13.24 30.28 11.61
C GLU A 483 -13.00 30.89 10.21
N ARG A 484 -11.76 30.84 9.70
CA ARG A 484 -11.46 31.23 8.31
C ARG A 484 -12.25 30.41 7.29
N MET A 485 -12.35 29.08 7.44
CA MET A 485 -13.17 28.25 6.54
C MET A 485 -14.66 28.63 6.56
N LEU A 486 -15.20 29.02 7.72
CA LEU A 486 -16.60 29.41 7.82
C LEU A 486 -16.91 30.68 6.99
N LEU A 487 -15.97 31.63 6.96
CA LEU A 487 -16.05 32.85 6.15
C LEU A 487 -15.76 32.58 4.66
N GLU A 488 -14.59 32.02 4.37
CA GLU A 488 -14.02 31.88 3.03
C GLU A 488 -14.66 30.76 2.21
N ASP A 489 -15.06 29.66 2.87
CA ASP A 489 -15.28 28.36 2.24
C ASP A 489 -16.72 27.82 2.38
N VAL A 490 -17.37 28.08 3.53
CA VAL A 490 -18.73 27.62 3.86
C VAL A 490 -19.79 28.67 3.49
N PHE A 491 -19.87 29.77 4.24
CA PHE A 491 -21.01 30.69 4.11
C PHE A 491 -20.88 31.65 2.92
N LYS A 492 -19.65 32.10 2.61
CA LYS A 492 -19.22 32.87 1.43
C LYS A 492 -20.00 34.16 1.14
N GLY A 493 -19.29 35.30 1.16
CA GLY A 493 -19.79 36.57 0.65
C GLY A 493 -19.57 37.77 1.60
N PRO A 494 -20.09 38.95 1.25
CA PRO A 494 -19.91 40.19 2.02
C PRO A 494 -20.74 40.16 3.30
N GLU A 495 -20.37 40.98 4.29
CA GLU A 495 -21.13 41.16 5.54
C GLU A 495 -21.40 39.84 6.29
N ILE A 496 -20.33 39.04 6.44
CA ILE A 496 -20.29 37.79 7.21
C ILE A 496 -19.14 37.90 8.22
N TYR A 497 -19.42 37.60 9.48
CA TYR A 497 -18.49 37.78 10.59
C TYR A 497 -18.50 36.57 11.52
N ILE A 498 -17.35 36.24 12.12
CA ILE A 498 -17.29 35.25 13.20
C ILE A 498 -17.76 35.93 14.49
N LEU A 499 -18.50 35.19 15.31
CA LEU A 499 -18.93 35.65 16.61
C LEU A 499 -18.06 35.07 17.73
N ASP A 500 -17.06 35.84 18.15
CA ASP A 500 -16.24 35.55 19.33
C ASP A 500 -16.91 36.10 20.61
N PRO A 501 -17.35 35.23 21.55
CA PRO A 501 -17.93 35.66 22.82
C PRO A 501 -16.91 36.25 23.81
N VAL A 502 -15.60 36.13 23.55
CA VAL A 502 -14.51 36.60 24.45
C VAL A 502 -13.96 37.95 24.00
N LYS A 503 -13.73 38.17 22.69
CA LYS A 503 -13.27 39.47 22.16
C LYS A 503 -14.39 40.51 22.04
N GLY A 504 -15.65 40.08 22.09
CA GLY A 504 -16.82 40.96 22.00
C GLY A 504 -17.11 41.41 20.57
N SER A 505 -18.17 42.21 20.41
CA SER A 505 -18.78 42.47 19.10
C SER A 505 -18.05 43.51 18.23
N ALA A 506 -16.84 43.93 18.59
CA ALA A 506 -16.11 45.04 17.98
C ALA A 506 -15.82 44.88 16.47
N GLU A 507 -15.76 43.64 15.96
CA GLU A 507 -15.46 43.35 14.54
C GLU A 507 -16.67 43.52 13.60
N ILE A 508 -17.90 43.54 14.12
CA ILE A 508 -19.12 43.71 13.31
C ILE A 508 -19.43 45.22 13.18
N PRO A 509 -19.51 45.81 11.98
CA PRO A 509 -19.86 47.24 11.82
C PRO A 509 -21.28 47.57 12.30
N ASP A 510 -21.52 48.80 12.75
CA ASP A 510 -22.87 49.34 12.95
C ASP A 510 -23.26 50.16 11.69
N SER A 511 -24.12 49.59 10.85
CA SER A 511 -24.50 50.17 9.54
C SER A 511 -25.83 49.60 9.07
N ARG A 512 -26.47 50.22 8.07
CA ARG A 512 -27.72 49.73 7.45
C ARG A 512 -27.56 48.42 6.63
N ASN A 513 -26.34 47.92 6.38
CA ASN A 513 -26.10 46.70 5.60
C ASN A 513 -26.57 45.43 6.35
N PHE A 514 -27.08 44.42 5.64
CA PHE A 514 -27.52 43.16 6.25
C PHE A 514 -26.34 42.21 6.57
N LYS A 515 -26.19 41.86 7.86
CA LYS A 515 -25.03 41.17 8.43
C LYS A 515 -25.38 39.80 8.99
N ILE A 516 -24.49 38.83 8.74
CA ILE A 516 -24.57 37.47 9.29
C ILE A 516 -23.42 37.28 10.27
N ALA A 517 -23.73 37.11 11.55
CA ALA A 517 -22.77 36.66 12.55
C ALA A 517 -22.81 35.13 12.66
N ILE A 518 -21.65 34.46 12.73
CA ILE A 518 -21.56 33.00 12.80
C ILE A 518 -21.13 32.59 14.20
N SER A 519 -21.99 31.90 14.94
CA SER A 519 -21.60 31.27 16.21
C SER A 519 -21.07 29.86 15.98
N MET A 520 -20.01 29.47 16.67
CA MET A 520 -19.44 28.12 16.63
C MET A 520 -20.12 27.10 17.58
N ASP A 521 -21.11 27.54 18.35
CA ASP A 521 -21.83 26.68 19.31
C ASP A 521 -23.34 26.92 19.21
N GLY A 522 -24.11 25.83 19.05
CA GLY A 522 -25.56 25.84 18.92
C GLY A 522 -26.30 25.33 20.16
N ASN A 523 -25.61 25.05 21.26
CA ASN A 523 -26.25 24.55 22.48
C ASN A 523 -27.09 25.63 23.17
N ASP A 524 -26.48 26.78 23.48
CA ASP A 524 -27.19 27.94 24.00
C ASP A 524 -27.62 28.86 22.84
N ILE A 525 -28.92 29.08 22.70
CA ILE A 525 -29.49 30.01 21.72
C ILE A 525 -30.22 31.19 22.38
N SER A 526 -30.02 31.42 23.68
CA SER A 526 -30.71 32.45 24.45
C SER A 526 -30.36 33.87 24.01
N PHE A 527 -31.26 34.82 24.27
CA PHE A 527 -31.02 36.23 23.98
C PHE A 527 -29.82 36.79 24.74
N GLU A 528 -29.72 36.51 26.05
CA GLU A 528 -28.64 36.99 26.91
C GLU A 528 -27.24 36.62 26.39
N ARG A 529 -27.08 35.45 25.74
CA ARG A 529 -25.82 35.07 25.08
C ARG A 529 -25.43 35.98 23.92
N PHE A 530 -26.40 36.50 23.17
CA PHE A 530 -26.18 37.34 21.98
C PHE A 530 -26.43 38.83 22.22
N LYS A 531 -26.92 39.21 23.40
CA LYS A 531 -27.14 40.58 23.81
C LYS A 531 -25.88 41.47 23.73
N PRO A 532 -24.65 41.03 24.11
CA PRO A 532 -23.42 41.80 23.87
C PRO A 532 -23.10 42.08 22.38
N VAL A 533 -23.78 41.40 21.45
CA VAL A 533 -23.68 41.63 20.01
C VAL A 533 -24.55 42.79 19.55
N LEU A 534 -25.61 43.11 20.30
CA LEU A 534 -26.62 44.11 19.96
C LEU A 534 -26.52 45.36 20.83
N ASP A 535 -26.11 45.21 22.09
CA ASP A 535 -25.93 46.30 23.05
C ASP A 535 -25.01 47.39 22.51
N GLY A 536 -25.43 48.65 22.69
CA GLY A 536 -24.69 49.84 22.22
C GLY A 536 -24.78 50.12 20.72
N ARG A 537 -25.44 49.29 19.92
CA ARG A 537 -25.63 49.52 18.47
C ARG A 537 -26.91 50.28 18.15
N THR A 538 -26.85 51.03 17.06
CA THR A 538 -27.97 51.72 16.43
C THR A 538 -28.78 50.74 15.57
N HIS A 539 -28.18 50.13 14.55
CA HIS A 539 -28.89 49.36 13.52
C HIS A 539 -29.08 47.89 13.91
N GLN A 540 -29.68 47.63 15.08
CA GLN A 540 -29.80 46.30 15.68
C GLN A 540 -30.61 45.31 14.82
N ASN A 541 -31.59 45.78 14.03
CA ASN A 541 -32.39 44.95 13.12
C ASN A 541 -31.67 44.64 11.79
N THR A 542 -30.35 44.78 11.73
CA THR A 542 -29.52 44.39 10.57
C THR A 542 -28.71 43.11 10.78
N ILE A 543 -28.71 42.55 11.99
CA ILE A 543 -27.86 41.41 12.37
C ILE A 543 -28.72 40.15 12.61
N VAL A 544 -28.31 39.04 12.02
CA VAL A 544 -28.81 37.69 12.35
C VAL A 544 -27.66 36.75 12.69
N VAL A 545 -27.92 35.72 13.51
CA VAL A 545 -26.87 34.77 13.92
C VAL A 545 -27.09 33.40 13.28
N ALA A 546 -26.16 32.96 12.44
CA ALA A 546 -26.07 31.58 11.98
C ALA A 546 -25.52 30.69 13.11
N VAL A 547 -26.25 29.62 13.45
CA VAL A 547 -25.85 28.70 14.52
C VAL A 547 -25.91 27.23 14.07
N PRO A 548 -25.11 26.34 14.70
CA PRO A 548 -25.20 24.90 14.48
C PRO A 548 -26.62 24.34 14.71
N LYS A 549 -26.87 23.12 14.26
CA LYS A 549 -28.08 22.34 14.58
C LYS A 549 -28.26 22.18 16.10
N LYS A 550 -29.46 21.83 16.56
CA LYS A 550 -29.74 21.70 18.00
C LYS A 550 -28.86 20.61 18.62
N GLY A 551 -28.17 20.91 19.71
CA GLY A 551 -27.27 19.98 20.39
C GLY A 551 -25.93 19.74 19.67
N THR A 552 -25.55 20.58 18.70
CA THR A 552 -24.25 20.49 18.03
C THR A 552 -23.38 21.72 18.28
N THR A 553 -22.06 21.49 18.25
CA THR A 553 -21.00 22.51 18.21
C THR A 553 -20.02 22.11 17.12
N VAL A 554 -19.32 23.09 16.54
CA VAL A 554 -18.16 22.83 15.67
C VAL A 554 -16.84 22.76 16.44
N LYS A 555 -16.83 23.10 17.74
CA LYS A 555 -15.65 22.96 18.63
C LYS A 555 -15.52 21.55 19.23
N SER A 556 -15.97 20.51 18.52
CA SER A 556 -15.81 19.11 18.92
C SER A 556 -14.39 18.61 18.64
N THR A 557 -13.85 17.73 19.49
CA THR A 557 -12.50 17.15 19.33
C THR A 557 -12.22 16.64 17.92
N GLY A 558 -13.11 15.82 17.34
CA GLY A 558 -12.92 15.28 15.99
C GLY A 558 -12.87 16.30 14.85
N LEU A 559 -13.43 17.51 15.01
CA LEU A 559 -13.28 18.60 14.03
C LEU A 559 -12.00 19.40 14.26
N ILE A 560 -11.60 19.54 15.52
CA ILE A 560 -10.34 20.17 15.90
C ILE A 560 -9.15 19.36 15.37
N GLU A 561 -9.15 18.03 15.49
CA GLU A 561 -8.05 17.20 14.94
C GLU A 561 -7.98 17.26 13.40
N MET A 562 -9.13 17.33 12.70
CA MET A 562 -9.13 17.57 11.25
C MET A 562 -8.56 18.95 10.90
N ALA A 563 -8.91 19.99 11.67
CA ALA A 563 -8.38 21.33 11.48
C ALA A 563 -6.87 21.41 11.80
N ARG A 564 -6.38 20.64 12.77
CA ARG A 564 -4.94 20.48 13.05
C ARG A 564 -4.20 19.85 11.88
N ARG A 565 -4.69 18.73 11.35
CA ARG A 565 -4.10 18.11 10.14
C ARG A 565 -4.11 19.04 8.94
N LEU A 566 -5.20 19.79 8.73
CA LEU A 566 -5.25 20.81 7.67
C LEU A 566 -4.21 21.92 7.89
N CYS A 567 -4.10 22.45 9.11
CA CYS A 567 -3.08 23.45 9.46
C CYS A 567 -1.66 22.94 9.26
N ALA A 568 -1.35 21.72 9.70
CA ALA A 568 -0.06 21.09 9.52
C ALA A 568 0.27 20.91 8.04
N GLY A 569 -0.67 20.35 7.27
CA GLY A 569 -0.54 20.17 5.82
C GLY A 569 -0.32 21.48 5.07
N GLU A 570 -1.13 22.52 5.35
CA GLU A 570 -0.99 23.84 4.72
C GLU A 570 0.32 24.55 5.13
N LYS A 571 0.78 24.39 6.38
CA LYS A 571 2.07 24.93 6.85
C LYS A 571 3.23 24.24 6.13
N ILE A 572 3.28 22.92 6.15
CA ILE A 572 4.32 22.12 5.50
C ILE A 572 4.37 22.41 3.99
N SER A 573 3.22 22.49 3.32
CA SER A 573 3.13 22.90 1.90
C SER A 573 3.56 24.35 1.61
N SER A 574 3.81 25.18 2.63
CA SER A 574 4.32 26.54 2.47
C SER A 574 5.81 26.70 2.85
N GLU A 575 6.35 25.75 3.60
CA GLU A 575 7.73 25.76 4.10
C GLU A 575 8.65 24.84 3.28
N GLU A 576 8.14 23.69 2.82
CA GLU A 576 8.89 22.68 2.06
C GLU A 576 8.52 22.68 0.57
N SER A 577 9.52 22.61 -0.29
CA SER A 577 9.34 22.50 -1.75
C SER A 577 9.36 21.07 -2.28
N ASP A 578 9.96 20.15 -1.52
CA ASP A 578 10.09 18.74 -1.88
C ASP A 578 9.24 17.93 -0.90
N LEU A 579 8.15 17.34 -1.39
CA LEU A 579 7.10 16.74 -0.58
C LEU A 579 6.75 15.36 -1.12
N PRO A 580 6.45 14.37 -0.25
CA PRO A 580 6.14 13.02 -0.70
C PRO A 580 4.96 12.96 -1.68
N ASP A 581 5.02 12.01 -2.59
CA ASP A 581 3.98 11.81 -3.60
C ASP A 581 2.59 11.64 -2.95
N GLY A 582 1.61 12.37 -3.48
CA GLY A 582 0.24 12.40 -2.95
C GLY A 582 0.01 13.30 -1.73
N PHE A 583 1.04 13.93 -1.12
CA PHE A 583 0.86 14.85 0.02
C PHE A 583 -0.19 15.94 -0.26
N SER A 584 -0.09 16.62 -1.40
CA SER A 584 -1.01 17.69 -1.81
C SER A 584 -2.45 17.20 -2.01
N VAL A 585 -2.65 15.94 -2.39
CA VAL A 585 -3.97 15.31 -2.52
C VAL A 585 -4.60 15.13 -1.14
N ILE A 586 -3.83 14.67 -0.16
CA ILE A 586 -4.29 14.45 1.22
C ILE A 586 -4.68 15.78 1.88
N VAL A 587 -3.88 16.82 1.75
CA VAL A 587 -4.20 18.16 2.30
C VAL A 587 -5.48 18.73 1.67
N ARG A 588 -5.65 18.56 0.35
CA ARG A 588 -6.86 18.98 -0.37
C ARG A 588 -8.09 18.20 0.09
N ASP A 589 -7.96 16.90 0.30
CA ASP A 589 -9.08 16.02 0.65
C ASP A 589 -9.46 16.17 2.14
N GLU A 590 -8.52 16.47 3.04
CA GLU A 590 -8.81 16.94 4.41
C GLU A 590 -9.52 18.30 4.41
N ARG A 591 -9.06 19.28 3.59
CA ARG A 591 -9.76 20.57 3.44
C ARG A 591 -11.20 20.38 2.97
N LYS A 592 -11.43 19.51 1.98
CA LYS A 592 -12.76 19.17 1.49
C LYS A 592 -13.61 18.52 2.60
N SER A 593 -13.07 17.51 3.28
CA SER A 593 -13.76 16.77 4.33
C SER A 593 -14.15 17.65 5.52
N LEU A 594 -13.27 18.58 5.92
CA LEU A 594 -13.56 19.55 6.98
C LEU A 594 -14.64 20.56 6.54
N ASN A 595 -14.59 21.05 5.29
CA ASN A 595 -15.62 21.95 4.75
C ASN A 595 -17.00 21.27 4.75
N GLU A 596 -17.11 20.06 4.20
CA GLU A 596 -18.36 19.28 4.17
C GLU A 596 -18.92 19.06 5.57
N ARG A 597 -18.10 18.63 6.54
CA ARG A 597 -18.53 18.46 7.93
C ARG A 597 -18.92 19.77 8.61
N LEU A 598 -18.25 20.89 8.32
CA LEU A 598 -18.67 22.20 8.82
C LEU A 598 -20.05 22.58 8.24
N GLN A 599 -20.28 22.43 6.93
CA GLN A 599 -21.58 22.66 6.30
C GLN A 599 -22.69 21.82 6.97
N GLU A 600 -22.44 20.53 7.20
CA GLU A 600 -23.40 19.63 7.85
C GLU A 600 -23.78 20.03 9.28
N LYS A 601 -22.88 20.68 10.03
CA LYS A 601 -23.13 21.07 11.42
C LYS A 601 -24.08 22.25 11.53
N TYR A 602 -24.11 23.15 10.55
CA TYR A 602 -25.03 24.30 10.52
C TYR A 602 -26.42 23.94 10.00
N GLY A 603 -27.43 24.68 10.45
CA GLY A 603 -28.83 24.37 10.13
C GLY A 603 -29.88 25.31 10.74
N ARG A 604 -29.46 26.38 11.44
CA ARG A 604 -30.39 27.38 12.00
C ARG A 604 -29.83 28.80 11.81
N VAL A 605 -30.72 29.75 11.65
CA VAL A 605 -30.47 31.19 11.80
C VAL A 605 -31.39 31.75 12.88
N LEU A 606 -30.86 32.61 13.75
CA LEU A 606 -31.58 33.30 14.80
C LEU A 606 -31.91 34.73 14.35
N LYS A 607 -33.19 35.09 14.39
CA LYS A 607 -33.64 36.50 14.43
C LYS A 607 -33.94 36.88 15.88
N PHE A 608 -33.68 38.13 16.24
CA PHE A 608 -34.07 38.73 17.52
C PHE A 608 -35.32 39.60 17.35
N VAL A 609 -36.25 39.57 18.32
CA VAL A 609 -37.43 40.44 18.41
C VAL A 609 -37.66 40.72 19.89
N GLY A 610 -37.69 41.99 20.33
CA GLY A 610 -37.60 42.31 21.76
C GLY A 610 -36.40 41.58 22.41
N ASP A 611 -36.59 40.98 23.57
CA ASP A 611 -35.54 40.20 24.24
C ASP A 611 -35.68 38.68 23.99
N ASP A 612 -36.36 38.30 22.90
CA ASP A 612 -36.60 36.91 22.49
C ASP A 612 -35.83 36.52 21.22
N THR A 613 -35.52 35.23 21.11
CA THR A 613 -34.79 34.60 20.00
C THR A 613 -35.68 33.67 19.17
N PHE A 614 -35.79 33.95 17.87
CA PHE A 614 -36.62 33.21 16.92
C PHE A 614 -35.74 32.40 15.97
N PRO A 615 -35.51 31.10 16.24
CA PRO A 615 -34.76 30.23 15.34
C PRO A 615 -35.59 29.84 14.11
N LYS A 616 -35.02 30.05 12.92
CA LYS A 616 -35.50 29.50 11.65
C LYS A 616 -34.52 28.44 11.14
N SER A 617 -35.04 27.35 10.58
CA SER A 617 -34.22 26.32 9.95
C SER A 617 -33.69 26.77 8.60
N ILE A 618 -32.47 26.37 8.25
CA ILE A 618 -31.87 26.54 6.92
C ILE A 618 -31.49 25.16 6.36
N SER A 619 -31.73 24.90 5.07
CA SER A 619 -31.43 23.59 4.47
C SER A 619 -29.94 23.39 4.20
N LYS A 620 -29.20 24.48 3.96
CA LYS A 620 -27.76 24.51 3.66
C LYS A 620 -27.07 25.67 4.37
N ALA A 621 -25.80 25.50 4.69
CA ALA A 621 -24.98 26.51 5.38
C ALA A 621 -24.42 27.56 4.41
N THR A 622 -25.29 28.38 3.80
CA THR A 622 -24.88 29.41 2.81
C THR A 622 -25.50 30.77 3.12
N ARG A 623 -24.85 31.87 2.70
CA ARG A 623 -25.42 33.22 2.80
C ARG A 623 -26.81 33.31 2.16
N THR A 624 -26.98 32.74 0.96
CA THR A 624 -28.26 32.77 0.22
C THR A 624 -29.39 32.13 1.00
N GLU A 625 -29.16 30.97 1.63
CA GLU A 625 -30.18 30.27 2.40
C GLU A 625 -30.53 31.02 3.70
N ILE A 626 -29.53 31.61 4.37
CA ILE A 626 -29.75 32.48 5.53
C ILE A 626 -30.60 33.69 5.16
N VAL A 627 -30.23 34.39 4.07
CA VAL A 627 -31.00 35.52 3.54
C VAL A 627 -32.43 35.08 3.26
N ASN A 628 -32.65 34.01 2.49
CA ASN A 628 -33.98 33.51 2.16
C ASN A 628 -34.82 33.17 3.39
N ALA A 629 -34.23 32.57 4.43
CA ALA A 629 -34.94 32.22 5.65
C ALA A 629 -35.42 33.45 6.44
N VAL A 630 -34.62 34.52 6.50
CA VAL A 630 -34.98 35.74 7.27
C VAL A 630 -35.63 36.84 6.42
N LYS A 631 -35.56 36.74 5.10
CA LYS A 631 -36.15 37.66 4.12
C LYS A 631 -37.62 37.93 4.46
N PRO A 632 -38.03 39.19 4.65
CA PRO A 632 -39.43 39.52 4.89
C PRO A 632 -40.22 39.47 3.59
N ASP A 633 -41.52 39.20 3.71
CA ASP A 633 -42.47 39.48 2.65
C ASP A 633 -42.52 41.00 2.40
N ILE A 634 -42.71 41.41 1.14
CA ILE A 634 -42.88 42.82 0.78
C ILE A 634 -44.13 43.40 1.46
N ASP A 635 -45.18 42.61 1.65
CA ASP A 635 -46.41 43.04 2.31
C ASP A 635 -46.23 43.23 3.83
N ASN A 636 -45.27 42.53 4.45
CA ASN A 636 -44.86 42.81 5.83
C ASN A 636 -44.10 44.14 5.93
N VAL A 637 -43.27 44.47 4.93
CA VAL A 637 -42.60 45.78 4.85
C VAL A 637 -43.63 46.90 4.64
N LYS A 638 -44.59 46.72 3.73
CA LYS A 638 -45.69 47.68 3.46
C LYS A 638 -46.53 47.96 4.71
N SER A 639 -47.03 46.91 5.36
CA SER A 639 -47.86 47.05 6.57
C SER A 639 -47.11 47.74 7.71
N THR A 640 -45.81 47.48 7.86
CA THR A 640 -44.96 48.22 8.82
C THR A 640 -44.79 49.69 8.43
N ILE A 641 -44.61 50.00 7.14
CA ILE A 641 -44.55 51.39 6.64
C ILE A 641 -45.88 52.13 6.92
N MET A 642 -47.01 51.48 6.67
CA MET A 642 -48.34 52.03 7.00
C MET A 642 -48.49 52.27 8.51
N GLN A 643 -48.03 51.33 9.36
CA GLN A 643 -48.04 51.49 10.81
C GLN A 643 -47.16 52.68 11.26
N ILE A 644 -45.95 52.83 10.71
CA ILE A 644 -45.04 53.95 11.04
C ILE A 644 -45.68 55.29 10.61
N THR A 645 -46.11 55.40 9.35
CA THR A 645 -46.73 56.63 8.82
C THR A 645 -48.03 56.99 9.54
N GLY A 646 -48.88 56.00 9.86
CA GLY A 646 -50.10 56.18 10.62
C GLY A 646 -49.86 56.67 12.06
N ASN A 647 -48.85 56.13 12.74
CA ASN A 647 -48.47 56.53 14.10
C ASN A 647 -47.92 57.96 14.21
N VAL A 648 -47.30 58.48 13.15
CA VAL A 648 -46.72 59.84 13.13
C VAL A 648 -47.78 60.92 12.88
N GLY A 649 -48.84 60.57 12.16
CA GLY A 649 -50.01 61.42 11.93
C GLY A 649 -49.87 62.39 10.75
N ASP A 650 -50.59 63.50 10.85
CA ASP A 650 -50.64 64.61 9.88
C ASP A 650 -49.28 65.25 9.55
N ARG A 651 -48.31 65.17 10.47
CA ARG A 651 -46.95 65.68 10.28
C ARG A 651 -46.14 64.93 9.21
N GLY A 652 -46.48 63.67 8.93
CA GLY A 652 -45.70 62.78 8.07
C GLY A 652 -44.29 62.46 8.60
N ILE A 653 -43.61 61.51 7.98
CA ILE A 653 -42.26 61.07 8.37
C ILE A 653 -41.28 61.19 7.20
N ARG A 654 -40.08 61.72 7.44
CA ARG A 654 -39.02 61.80 6.44
C ARG A 654 -38.48 60.38 6.14
N ILE A 655 -38.20 60.08 4.87
CA ILE A 655 -37.93 58.71 4.42
C ILE A 655 -36.67 58.11 5.07
N ASP A 656 -35.63 58.89 5.32
CA ASP A 656 -34.45 58.46 6.09
C ASP A 656 -34.78 58.06 7.54
N LEU A 657 -35.63 58.82 8.25
CA LEU A 657 -36.07 58.52 9.61
C LEU A 657 -36.96 57.27 9.65
N LEU A 658 -37.79 57.06 8.62
CA LEU A 658 -38.57 55.83 8.42
C LEU A 658 -37.66 54.63 8.15
N GLN A 659 -36.60 54.81 7.36
CA GLN A 659 -35.58 53.77 7.14
C GLN A 659 -34.86 53.43 8.44
N ASP A 660 -34.41 54.44 9.20
CA ASP A 660 -33.76 54.24 10.49
C ASP A 660 -34.65 53.45 11.45
N ASP A 661 -35.94 53.78 11.52
CA ASP A 661 -36.92 53.02 12.31
C ASP A 661 -36.92 51.52 11.95
N LEU A 662 -36.90 51.17 10.66
CA LEU A 662 -36.83 49.79 10.15
C LEU A 662 -35.49 49.09 10.47
N TYR A 663 -34.37 49.81 10.46
CA TYR A 663 -33.05 49.25 10.75
C TYR A 663 -32.72 49.20 12.26
N ILE A 664 -33.37 50.01 13.09
CA ILE A 664 -33.18 50.07 14.55
C ILE A 664 -34.09 49.06 15.25
N LYS A 665 -35.41 49.12 15.01
CA LYS A 665 -36.42 48.38 15.80
C LYS A 665 -36.49 46.91 15.37
N ARG A 666 -36.19 46.00 16.30
CA ARG A 666 -36.10 44.55 16.03
C ARG A 666 -37.48 43.88 15.84
N GLU A 667 -38.53 44.55 16.29
CA GLU A 667 -39.94 44.22 16.09
C GLU A 667 -40.36 44.34 14.62
N TYR A 668 -39.67 45.17 13.85
CA TYR A 668 -39.97 45.42 12.44
C TYR A 668 -39.33 44.35 11.52
N PRO A 669 -39.79 44.23 10.26
CA PRO A 669 -39.21 43.31 9.28
C PRO A 669 -37.71 43.54 9.10
N THR A 670 -36.91 42.47 9.14
CA THR A 670 -35.44 42.55 9.01
C THR A 670 -35.09 42.77 7.55
N ILE A 671 -34.69 43.99 7.20
CA ILE A 671 -34.44 44.37 5.81
C ILE A 671 -33.15 43.70 5.31
N THR A 672 -33.29 42.66 4.49
CA THR A 672 -32.16 41.94 3.87
C THR A 672 -31.60 42.63 2.62
N ASP A 673 -32.39 43.50 2.00
CA ASP A 673 -32.07 44.26 0.79
C ASP A 673 -32.73 45.66 0.88
N PRO A 674 -31.96 46.77 0.82
CA PRO A 674 -32.51 48.13 0.84
C PRO A 674 -33.54 48.40 -0.29
N GLY A 675 -33.44 47.68 -1.41
CA GLY A 675 -34.41 47.77 -2.52
C GLY A 675 -35.85 47.43 -2.10
N MET A 676 -36.05 46.66 -1.03
CA MET A 676 -37.37 46.34 -0.47
C MET A 676 -38.13 47.58 0.00
N ILE A 677 -37.46 48.48 0.73
CA ILE A 677 -38.10 49.70 1.27
C ILE A 677 -38.54 50.58 0.10
N THR A 678 -37.65 50.77 -0.88
CA THR A 678 -37.95 51.53 -2.12
C THR A 678 -39.12 50.92 -2.89
N THR A 679 -39.21 49.59 -2.96
CA THR A 679 -40.29 48.87 -3.66
C THR A 679 -41.61 49.03 -2.92
N ALA A 680 -41.63 48.80 -1.60
CA ALA A 680 -42.81 48.95 -0.76
C ALA A 680 -43.36 50.40 -0.78
N LEU A 681 -42.49 51.41 -0.72
CA LEU A 681 -42.89 52.83 -0.83
C LEU A 681 -43.51 53.15 -2.21
N LYS A 682 -42.92 52.64 -3.30
CA LYS A 682 -43.47 52.82 -4.66
C LYS A 682 -44.82 52.15 -4.84
N GLU A 683 -44.98 50.93 -4.33
CA GLU A 683 -46.24 50.18 -4.42
C GLU A 683 -47.34 50.85 -3.58
N LEU A 684 -47.07 51.20 -2.32
CA LEU A 684 -48.01 51.95 -1.48
C LEU A 684 -48.39 53.32 -2.06
N CYS A 685 -47.45 54.03 -2.68
CA CYS A 685 -47.70 55.31 -3.34
C CYS A 685 -48.59 55.14 -4.59
N LYS A 686 -48.31 54.13 -5.42
CA LYS A 686 -49.11 53.77 -6.61
C LYS A 686 -50.53 53.33 -6.23
N ASP A 687 -50.67 52.60 -5.14
CA ASP A 687 -51.94 52.04 -4.68
C ASP A 687 -52.74 53.02 -3.79
N LYS A 688 -52.29 54.29 -3.67
CA LYS A 688 -52.88 55.38 -2.86
C LYS A 688 -53.02 55.06 -1.36
N GLU A 689 -52.11 54.25 -0.81
CA GLU A 689 -52.04 53.96 0.63
C GLU A 689 -51.15 54.97 1.38
N ILE A 690 -50.15 55.55 0.70
CA ILE A 690 -49.35 56.68 1.21
C ILE A 690 -49.21 57.77 0.16
N LYS A 691 -49.11 59.03 0.59
CA LYS A 691 -48.62 60.14 -0.24
C LYS A 691 -47.14 60.38 0.04
N LEU A 692 -46.35 60.63 -1.01
CA LEU A 692 -44.95 61.04 -0.92
C LEU A 692 -44.79 62.49 -1.35
N THR A 693 -44.14 63.32 -0.54
CA THR A 693 -43.88 64.75 -0.83
C THR A 693 -42.39 65.00 -0.94
N SER A 694 -41.94 65.60 -2.06
CA SER A 694 -40.55 66.00 -2.24
C SER A 694 -40.16 67.26 -1.44
N GLN A 695 -38.86 67.51 -1.26
CA GLN A 695 -38.38 68.78 -0.70
C GLN A 695 -38.79 70.01 -1.52
N SER A 696 -39.12 69.87 -2.81
CA SER A 696 -39.66 70.94 -3.64
C SER A 696 -41.18 71.13 -3.51
N GLY A 697 -41.84 70.42 -2.59
CA GLY A 697 -43.29 70.46 -2.38
C GLY A 697 -44.08 69.71 -3.47
N THR A 698 -43.46 68.80 -4.20
CA THR A 698 -44.13 67.98 -5.22
C THR A 698 -44.72 66.75 -4.57
N ASP A 699 -46.05 66.64 -4.59
CA ASP A 699 -46.79 65.49 -4.07
C ASP A 699 -46.92 64.38 -5.13
N TYR A 700 -46.84 63.13 -4.68
CA TYR A 700 -47.10 61.91 -5.43
C TYR A 700 -48.12 61.06 -4.66
N TYR A 701 -49.25 60.72 -5.29
CA TYR A 701 -50.35 59.94 -4.75
C TYR A 701 -51.13 59.20 -5.87
N GLY A 702 -50.60 58.06 -6.31
CA GLY A 702 -51.16 57.22 -7.38
C GLY A 702 -50.28 57.09 -8.64
N GLU A 703 -49.14 57.79 -8.72
CA GLU A 703 -48.24 57.73 -9.88
C GLU A 703 -47.49 56.40 -9.99
N LYS A 704 -47.33 55.91 -11.22
CA LYS A 704 -46.63 54.65 -11.51
C LYS A 704 -45.11 54.75 -11.52
N MET A 705 -44.54 55.96 -11.53
CA MET A 705 -43.10 56.21 -11.55
C MET A 705 -42.74 57.35 -10.60
N VAL A 706 -42.22 56.99 -9.43
CA VAL A 706 -41.71 57.93 -8.43
C VAL A 706 -40.26 57.55 -8.11
N THR A 707 -39.35 58.53 -8.15
CA THR A 707 -37.97 58.36 -7.68
C THR A 707 -37.93 58.67 -6.19
N ILE A 708 -37.82 57.63 -5.37
CA ILE A 708 -37.72 57.78 -3.91
C ILE A 708 -36.39 58.45 -3.56
N ALA A 709 -36.44 59.50 -2.74
CA ALA A 709 -35.26 60.14 -2.15
C ALA A 709 -35.43 60.24 -0.63
N ASP A 710 -34.34 60.05 0.10
CA ASP A 710 -34.29 60.03 1.58
C ASP A 710 -34.87 61.30 2.23
N SER A 711 -34.83 62.43 1.53
CA SER A 711 -35.33 63.73 2.01
C SER A 711 -36.83 63.98 1.78
N MET A 712 -37.53 63.06 1.10
CA MET A 712 -38.98 63.13 0.93
C MET A 712 -39.71 62.80 2.24
N PHE A 713 -40.98 63.19 2.34
CA PHE A 713 -41.88 62.85 3.44
C PHE A 713 -42.96 61.88 2.99
N ALA A 714 -43.27 60.88 3.82
CA ALA A 714 -44.36 59.94 3.62
C ALA A 714 -45.50 60.23 4.60
N TYR A 715 -46.73 60.28 4.08
CA TYR A 715 -47.98 60.53 4.81
C TYR A 715 -48.93 59.35 4.58
N HIS A 716 -49.59 58.87 5.64
CA HIS A 716 -50.64 57.85 5.52
C HIS A 716 -51.88 58.42 4.82
N LYS A 717 -52.59 57.63 4.01
CA LYS A 717 -53.79 58.08 3.26
C LYS A 717 -54.83 58.84 4.10
N ASP A 718 -55.01 58.45 5.36
CA ASP A 718 -56.00 59.06 6.26
C ASP A 718 -55.70 60.54 6.60
N PHE A 719 -54.48 61.01 6.30
CA PHE A 719 -54.04 62.40 6.48
C PHE A 719 -53.82 63.13 5.15
N VAL A 720 -54.30 62.57 4.03
CA VAL A 720 -54.20 63.17 2.69
C VAL A 720 -55.54 63.81 2.32
N SER A 721 -55.59 65.15 2.32
CA SER A 721 -56.73 65.91 1.81
C SER A 721 -56.66 66.03 0.28
N GLU A 722 -57.56 65.36 -0.44
CA GLU A 722 -57.68 65.50 -1.90
C GLU A 722 -58.18 66.92 -2.30
N PRO A 723 -57.58 67.58 -3.32
CA PRO A 723 -58.16 68.79 -3.92
C PRO A 723 -59.44 68.46 -4.72
N PRO A 724 -60.41 69.39 -4.82
CA PRO A 724 -61.64 69.15 -5.58
C PRO A 724 -61.37 69.05 -7.09
N GLU A 725 -62.05 68.12 -7.76
CA GLU A 725 -62.03 67.99 -9.22
C GLU A 725 -62.58 69.25 -9.91
N SER A 726 -61.90 69.70 -10.97
CA SER A 726 -62.38 70.76 -11.87
C SER A 726 -62.59 70.22 -13.29
N GLU A 727 -63.79 70.41 -13.83
CA GLU A 727 -64.24 69.89 -15.13
C GLU A 727 -63.43 70.41 -16.35
N PRO A 728 -63.40 69.64 -17.47
CA PRO A 728 -62.79 70.05 -18.75
C PRO A 728 -63.69 71.04 -19.52
N PRO A 729 -63.21 71.81 -20.52
CA PRO A 729 -63.37 71.33 -21.91
C PRO A 729 -62.46 71.94 -23.03
N PHE A 730 -62.58 71.36 -24.24
CA PHE A 730 -62.30 71.90 -25.61
C PHE A 730 -60.86 72.33 -25.99
N SER A 731 -60.41 72.32 -27.26
CA SER A 731 -60.56 71.50 -28.49
C SER A 731 -60.17 72.35 -29.71
N ASP A 732 -59.36 71.82 -30.63
CA ASP A 732 -59.51 71.98 -32.10
C ASP A 732 -58.48 71.04 -32.76
N SER A 733 -58.85 70.05 -33.59
CA SER A 733 -59.16 70.14 -35.04
C SER A 733 -57.95 70.58 -35.91
N SER A 734 -57.67 70.01 -37.08
CA SER A 734 -58.52 69.25 -38.02
C SER A 734 -57.72 68.45 -39.09
N ARG A 735 -58.33 67.35 -39.61
CA ARG A 735 -58.35 66.78 -41.00
C ARG A 735 -57.02 66.66 -41.82
N ILE A 736 -56.77 65.68 -42.72
CA ILE A 736 -57.57 65.13 -43.85
C ILE A 736 -57.21 63.63 -44.15
N ARG A 737 -58.08 62.94 -44.91
CA ARG A 737 -58.07 61.52 -45.40
C ARG A 737 -56.94 61.21 -46.44
N VAL A 738 -56.68 59.99 -46.96
CA VAL A 738 -57.48 58.83 -47.46
C VAL A 738 -56.59 57.55 -47.42
N GLY A 739 -56.96 56.38 -46.84
CA GLY A 739 -57.75 55.25 -47.42
C GLY A 739 -56.82 54.08 -47.91
N VAL A 740 -57.13 52.76 -47.95
CA VAL A 740 -58.37 51.93 -47.93
C VAL A 740 -58.05 50.41 -47.64
N LYS A 741 -58.87 49.70 -46.80
CA LYS A 741 -59.20 48.21 -46.70
C LYS A 741 -58.09 47.11 -46.62
N GLU A 742 -58.28 45.83 -46.19
CA GLU A 742 -59.35 44.99 -45.57
C GLU A 742 -58.76 43.68 -44.93
N GLY A 743 -59.49 42.93 -44.06
CA GLY A 743 -59.50 41.44 -44.09
C GLY A 743 -58.94 40.55 -42.94
N ASP A 744 -59.68 40.43 -41.81
CA ASP A 744 -60.11 39.23 -41.00
C ASP A 744 -59.31 37.93 -40.62
N GLU A 745 -59.82 37.31 -39.53
CA GLU A 745 -59.74 35.89 -39.00
C GLU A 745 -58.51 35.43 -38.15
N VAL A 746 -58.60 34.62 -37.05
CA VAL A 746 -59.72 34.02 -36.24
C VAL A 746 -59.30 33.57 -34.80
N ALA A 747 -60.26 33.46 -33.85
CA ALA A 747 -60.39 32.76 -32.52
C ALA A 747 -59.16 32.34 -31.64
N LYS A 748 -59.09 32.48 -30.28
CA LYS A 748 -59.97 32.28 -29.08
C LYS A 748 -60.09 30.83 -28.50
N THR A 749 -59.67 30.58 -27.24
CA THR A 749 -60.53 30.24 -26.03
C THR A 749 -59.75 29.80 -24.74
N PRO A 750 -60.38 29.79 -23.51
CA PRO A 750 -59.78 29.42 -22.21
C PRO A 750 -60.53 28.25 -21.43
N PRO A 751 -60.98 28.29 -20.12
CA PRO A 751 -60.29 27.64 -18.97
C PRO A 751 -61.12 26.81 -17.88
N THR A 752 -60.39 26.12 -16.95
CA THR A 752 -60.61 25.89 -15.47
C THR A 752 -61.67 24.95 -14.77
N SER A 753 -61.24 24.37 -13.61
CA SER A 753 -61.95 23.75 -12.43
C SER A 753 -62.42 22.28 -12.49
N GLY A 754 -62.49 21.44 -11.41
CA GLY A 754 -61.96 21.45 -10.03
C GLY A 754 -62.53 20.31 -9.11
N LYS A 755 -61.74 19.79 -8.12
CA LYS A 755 -62.15 18.94 -6.92
C LYS A 755 -62.70 17.48 -7.19
N GLU A 756 -62.77 16.45 -6.31
CA GLU A 756 -62.25 16.10 -4.93
C GLU A 756 -62.33 14.52 -4.63
N PRO A 757 -61.90 13.96 -3.44
CA PRO A 757 -61.69 12.49 -3.14
C PRO A 757 -62.96 11.73 -2.57
N PRO A 758 -62.99 10.48 -1.96
CA PRO A 758 -61.93 9.65 -1.29
C PRO A 758 -62.04 8.06 -1.13
N VAL A 759 -61.04 7.44 -0.44
CA VAL A 759 -61.06 6.22 0.47
C VAL A 759 -61.04 4.73 -0.04
N LYS A 760 -59.91 4.01 0.24
CA LYS A 760 -59.71 2.55 0.65
C LYS A 760 -60.01 1.36 -0.33
N ILE A 761 -59.45 0.11 -0.26
CA ILE A 761 -58.24 -0.57 0.34
C ILE A 761 -57.82 -1.82 -0.53
N VAL A 762 -56.64 -2.44 -0.26
CA VAL A 762 -56.29 -3.92 -0.17
C VAL A 762 -54.92 -4.27 -0.84
N GLU A 763 -54.19 -5.22 -0.22
CA GLU A 763 -52.83 -5.72 -0.53
C GLU A 763 -52.73 -6.66 -1.76
N THR A 764 -51.52 -6.82 -2.31
CA THR A 764 -50.90 -8.16 -2.52
C THR A 764 -49.43 -8.03 -2.96
N GLU A 765 -48.54 -8.80 -2.34
CA GLU A 765 -47.14 -8.94 -2.77
C GLU A 765 -47.05 -9.66 -4.12
N LYS A 766 -46.10 -9.23 -4.98
CA LYS A 766 -45.64 -10.00 -6.13
C LYS A 766 -44.12 -9.84 -6.29
N THR A 767 -43.38 -10.86 -5.86
CA THR A 767 -41.99 -11.06 -6.27
C THR A 767 -41.89 -11.13 -7.80
N VAL A 768 -41.20 -10.16 -8.40
CA VAL A 768 -40.95 -10.14 -9.84
C VAL A 768 -39.70 -10.98 -10.14
N THR A 769 -39.88 -12.19 -10.64
CA THR A 769 -38.79 -12.92 -11.30
C THR A 769 -38.44 -12.24 -12.62
N VAL A 770 -37.32 -11.52 -12.63
CA VAL A 770 -36.79 -10.81 -13.80
C VAL A 770 -36.16 -11.83 -14.76
N PRO A 771 -36.36 -11.74 -16.09
CA PRO A 771 -35.64 -12.57 -17.05
C PRO A 771 -34.12 -12.27 -17.01
N PRO A 772 -33.25 -13.24 -17.34
CA PRO A 772 -31.80 -13.02 -17.35
C PRO A 772 -31.43 -11.89 -18.31
N ILE A 773 -30.52 -11.01 -17.87
CA ILE A 773 -29.99 -9.92 -18.69
C ILE A 773 -29.20 -10.54 -19.86
N LYS A 774 -29.29 -9.94 -21.06
CA LYS A 774 -28.46 -10.35 -22.20
C LYS A 774 -26.97 -10.08 -21.89
N PRO A 775 -26.03 -10.83 -22.49
CA PRO A 775 -24.61 -10.56 -22.29
C PRO A 775 -24.26 -9.10 -22.61
N ILE A 776 -23.63 -8.41 -21.66
CA ILE A 776 -23.16 -7.04 -21.84
C ILE A 776 -21.76 -7.12 -22.44
N SER A 777 -21.62 -6.75 -23.71
CA SER A 777 -20.34 -6.73 -24.41
C SER A 777 -19.84 -5.30 -24.66
N ALA A 778 -18.52 -5.12 -24.61
CA ALA A 778 -17.83 -3.84 -24.80
C ALA A 778 -16.45 -4.05 -25.43
N THR A 779 -15.95 -3.05 -26.15
CA THR A 779 -14.62 -3.06 -26.79
C THR A 779 -13.57 -2.27 -26.01
N ALA A 780 -13.95 -1.67 -24.88
CA ALA A 780 -13.03 -1.04 -23.93
C ALA A 780 -13.58 -1.10 -22.49
N LYS A 781 -12.69 -1.09 -21.50
CA LYS A 781 -13.05 -1.16 -20.06
C LYS A 781 -13.97 -0.01 -19.58
N PRO A 782 -13.77 1.27 -19.98
CA PRO A 782 -14.68 2.35 -19.62
C PRO A 782 -16.08 2.17 -20.22
N GLU A 783 -16.17 1.68 -21.46
CA GLU A 783 -17.44 1.42 -22.14
C GLU A 783 -18.24 0.30 -21.43
N LEU A 784 -17.56 -0.73 -20.92
CA LEU A 784 -18.19 -1.77 -20.10
C LEU A 784 -18.78 -1.20 -18.81
N ILE A 785 -18.02 -0.35 -18.11
CA ILE A 785 -18.44 0.28 -16.86
C ILE A 785 -19.65 1.20 -17.13
N ASP A 786 -19.62 2.02 -18.18
CA ASP A 786 -20.75 2.90 -18.56
C ASP A 786 -22.02 2.11 -18.93
N LYS A 787 -21.88 0.95 -19.59
CA LYS A 787 -23.00 0.06 -19.91
C LYS A 787 -23.61 -0.55 -18.64
N ILE A 788 -22.78 -1.10 -17.76
CA ILE A 788 -23.20 -1.64 -16.46
C ILE A 788 -23.87 -0.55 -15.60
N ASP A 789 -23.33 0.67 -15.61
CA ASP A 789 -23.88 1.78 -14.82
C ASP A 789 -25.26 2.23 -15.31
N ARG A 790 -25.56 2.07 -16.60
CA ARG A 790 -26.86 2.39 -17.21
C ARG A 790 -27.89 1.26 -17.11
N GLU A 791 -27.47 0.00 -17.19
CA GLU A 791 -28.38 -1.15 -17.26
C GLU A 791 -28.75 -1.76 -15.89
N ILE A 792 -27.98 -1.46 -14.84
CA ILE A 792 -28.15 -2.00 -13.48
C ILE A 792 -28.49 -0.87 -12.50
N ASN A 793 -29.45 -1.09 -11.60
CA ASN A 793 -29.81 -0.11 -10.57
C ASN A 793 -28.90 -0.21 -9.34
N SER A 794 -28.78 0.88 -8.59
CA SER A 794 -27.93 0.96 -7.39
C SER A 794 -28.34 0.03 -6.24
N GLY A 795 -29.55 -0.54 -6.27
CA GLY A 795 -30.06 -1.50 -5.29
C GLY A 795 -30.05 -2.96 -5.76
N ASP A 796 -29.60 -3.23 -6.99
CA ASP A 796 -29.61 -4.58 -7.55
C ASP A 796 -28.43 -5.43 -7.02
N ILE A 797 -28.68 -6.70 -6.70
CA ILE A 797 -27.67 -7.67 -6.25
C ILE A 797 -27.27 -8.57 -7.43
N LEU A 798 -25.97 -8.66 -7.70
CA LEU A 798 -25.40 -9.44 -8.79
C LEU A 798 -24.95 -10.81 -8.27
N LYS A 799 -25.25 -11.86 -9.04
CA LYS A 799 -24.93 -13.26 -8.71
C LYS A 799 -24.42 -13.99 -9.96
N GLU A 800 -23.55 -14.98 -9.78
CA GLU A 800 -23.00 -15.81 -10.87
C GLU A 800 -22.45 -14.97 -12.04
N ILE A 801 -21.51 -14.06 -11.73
CA ILE A 801 -20.92 -13.17 -12.75
C ILE A 801 -19.84 -13.94 -13.49
N ASP A 802 -19.94 -13.98 -14.81
CA ASP A 802 -18.99 -14.60 -15.73
C ASP A 802 -18.45 -13.51 -16.67
N LEU A 803 -17.21 -13.11 -16.43
CA LEU A 803 -16.50 -12.06 -17.15
C LEU A 803 -15.45 -12.71 -18.06
N SER A 804 -15.68 -12.65 -19.37
CA SER A 804 -14.72 -13.05 -20.39
C SER A 804 -13.98 -11.83 -20.94
N ILE A 805 -12.66 -11.90 -20.95
CA ILE A 805 -11.76 -10.85 -21.43
C ILE A 805 -10.88 -11.45 -22.52
N SER A 806 -10.89 -10.87 -23.72
CA SER A 806 -9.98 -11.27 -24.79
C SER A 806 -9.26 -10.07 -25.38
N GLY A 807 -7.94 -10.17 -25.52
CA GLY A 807 -7.10 -9.06 -25.97
C GLY A 807 -5.88 -9.49 -26.77
N ARG A 808 -5.31 -8.52 -27.50
CA ARG A 808 -4.06 -8.65 -28.24
C ARG A 808 -2.98 -7.89 -27.48
N LEU A 809 -1.84 -8.52 -27.23
CA LEU A 809 -0.74 -7.96 -26.45
C LEU A 809 0.09 -6.96 -27.27
N GLU A 810 0.55 -5.89 -26.60
CA GLU A 810 1.71 -5.08 -26.99
C GLU A 810 2.91 -5.43 -26.09
N LEU A 811 4.13 -5.03 -26.48
CA LEU A 811 5.37 -5.36 -25.75
C LEU A 811 5.37 -4.89 -24.28
N GLU A 812 4.68 -3.79 -23.95
CA GLU A 812 4.55 -3.25 -22.59
C GLU A 812 3.61 -4.08 -21.67
N ASP A 813 2.78 -4.97 -22.23
CA ASP A 813 1.84 -5.79 -21.44
C ASP A 813 2.55 -6.95 -20.71
N PHE A 814 3.75 -7.36 -21.16
CA PHE A 814 4.49 -8.49 -20.58
C PHE A 814 5.05 -8.20 -19.18
N ASP A 815 5.48 -6.97 -18.90
CA ASP A 815 6.10 -6.60 -17.61
C ASP A 815 5.08 -6.42 -16.47
N ASN A 816 3.78 -6.39 -16.77
CA ASN A 816 2.72 -6.00 -15.82
C ASN A 816 1.77 -7.13 -15.39
N LEU A 817 1.95 -8.34 -15.92
CA LEU A 817 1.14 -9.52 -15.63
C LEU A 817 1.90 -10.47 -14.68
N GLY A 818 1.77 -10.23 -13.38
CA GLY A 818 2.40 -11.04 -12.32
C GLY A 818 1.86 -12.47 -12.23
N LEU A 819 2.25 -13.33 -13.18
CA LEU A 819 1.95 -14.76 -13.23
C LEU A 819 3.24 -15.53 -13.57
N PRO A 820 3.69 -16.48 -12.74
CA PRO A 820 4.78 -17.36 -13.12
C PRO A 820 4.32 -18.39 -14.18
N MET A 821 5.22 -18.69 -15.11
CA MET A 821 5.07 -19.60 -16.26
C MET A 821 4.25 -19.12 -17.48
N ILE A 822 4.95 -18.57 -18.48
CA ILE A 822 4.72 -18.93 -19.90
C ILE A 822 6.08 -19.23 -20.55
N LYS A 823 6.20 -20.39 -21.21
CA LYS A 823 7.25 -20.67 -22.20
C LYS A 823 6.82 -20.12 -23.55
N VAL A 824 7.77 -19.55 -24.30
CA VAL A 824 7.67 -18.97 -25.65
C VAL A 824 6.53 -19.54 -26.50
N LEU A 825 5.66 -18.65 -27.00
CA LEU A 825 4.69 -18.88 -28.07
C LEU A 825 4.77 -17.75 -29.10
N GLU A 826 4.51 -18.08 -30.36
CA GLU A 826 4.79 -17.23 -31.53
C GLU A 826 3.94 -15.94 -31.59
N GLU A 827 4.47 -14.91 -32.26
CA GLU A 827 3.81 -13.60 -32.44
C GLU A 827 2.40 -13.73 -33.02
N GLY A 828 1.39 -13.25 -32.28
CA GLY A 828 0.06 -12.97 -32.83
C GLY A 828 -1.13 -13.70 -32.20
N SER A 829 -0.95 -14.47 -31.12
CA SER A 829 -2.05 -15.15 -30.43
C SER A 829 -2.75 -14.27 -29.38
N THR A 830 -4.08 -14.41 -29.25
CA THR A 830 -4.91 -13.69 -28.27
C THR A 830 -5.12 -14.53 -27.01
N HIS A 831 -4.95 -13.94 -25.83
CA HIS A 831 -5.34 -14.58 -24.57
C HIS A 831 -6.84 -14.37 -24.29
N LEU A 832 -7.53 -15.43 -23.91
CA LEU A 832 -8.90 -15.40 -23.37
C LEU A 832 -8.85 -15.74 -21.87
N ASN A 833 -8.99 -14.71 -21.02
CA ASN A 833 -9.09 -14.87 -19.58
C ASN A 833 -10.57 -14.84 -19.17
N ARG A 834 -11.04 -15.88 -18.49
CA ARG A 834 -12.42 -15.99 -17.99
C ARG A 834 -12.44 -16.01 -16.47
N ILE A 835 -13.08 -15.01 -15.88
CA ILE A 835 -13.19 -14.80 -14.44
C ILE A 835 -14.63 -15.09 -14.01
N ILE A 836 -14.82 -16.05 -13.12
CA ILE A 836 -16.15 -16.46 -12.64
C ILE A 836 -16.27 -16.12 -11.15
N LEU A 837 -17.09 -15.13 -10.83
CA LEU A 837 -17.43 -14.75 -9.45
C LEU A 837 -18.70 -15.49 -9.01
N ARG A 838 -18.55 -16.38 -8.03
CA ARG A 838 -19.65 -17.18 -7.45
C ARG A 838 -20.28 -16.57 -6.19
N THR A 839 -19.79 -15.40 -5.76
CA THR A 839 -20.29 -14.65 -4.61
C THR A 839 -21.33 -13.61 -5.02
N GLU A 840 -22.15 -13.17 -4.06
CA GLU A 840 -23.08 -12.07 -4.28
C GLU A 840 -22.34 -10.73 -4.11
N VAL A 841 -22.53 -9.79 -5.05
CA VAL A 841 -21.86 -8.49 -5.05
C VAL A 841 -22.86 -7.41 -5.46
N ASP A 842 -22.84 -6.24 -4.82
CA ASP A 842 -23.64 -5.10 -5.28
C ASP A 842 -23.02 -4.42 -6.51
N LYS A 843 -23.82 -3.58 -7.19
CA LYS A 843 -23.39 -2.84 -8.38
C LYS A 843 -22.09 -2.03 -8.17
N ASN A 844 -21.96 -1.33 -7.04
CA ASN A 844 -20.82 -0.45 -6.78
C ASN A 844 -19.55 -1.26 -6.49
N GLY A 845 -19.67 -2.35 -5.72
CA GLY A 845 -18.58 -3.30 -5.48
C GLY A 845 -18.06 -3.92 -6.78
N PHE A 846 -18.96 -4.32 -7.70
CA PHE A 846 -18.54 -4.87 -8.99
C PHE A 846 -17.92 -3.81 -9.91
N ILE A 847 -18.40 -2.56 -9.89
CA ILE A 847 -17.76 -1.45 -10.62
C ILE A 847 -16.36 -1.12 -10.04
N SER A 848 -16.16 -1.19 -8.71
CA SER A 848 -14.83 -1.00 -8.11
C SER A 848 -13.86 -2.10 -8.58
N PHE A 849 -14.30 -3.36 -8.51
CA PHE A 849 -13.54 -4.51 -9.03
C PHE A 849 -13.14 -4.33 -10.49
N LEU A 850 -14.06 -3.90 -11.38
CA LEU A 850 -13.73 -3.63 -12.79
C LEU A 850 -12.76 -2.45 -12.98
N ARG A 851 -12.79 -1.43 -12.10
CA ARG A 851 -11.83 -0.31 -12.16
C ARG A 851 -10.43 -0.78 -11.77
N GLU A 852 -10.31 -1.59 -10.72
CA GLU A 852 -9.06 -2.14 -10.19
C GLU A 852 -8.45 -3.24 -11.09
N LEU A 853 -9.27 -3.95 -11.87
CA LEU A 853 -8.82 -5.03 -12.75
C LEU A 853 -7.85 -4.52 -13.84
N LYS A 854 -6.60 -5.00 -13.82
CA LYS A 854 -5.61 -4.75 -14.89
C LYS A 854 -5.97 -5.56 -16.15
N THR A 855 -5.94 -4.92 -17.31
CA THR A 855 -6.36 -5.49 -18.61
C THR A 855 -5.48 -4.95 -19.73
N PRO A 856 -5.22 -5.72 -20.82
CA PRO A 856 -4.48 -5.23 -21.99
C PRO A 856 -5.09 -3.96 -22.58
N LYS A 857 -4.27 -3.11 -23.22
CA LYS A 857 -4.73 -1.86 -23.85
C LYS A 857 -5.87 -2.06 -24.86
N ILE A 858 -5.81 -3.15 -25.63
CA ILE A 858 -6.83 -3.55 -26.60
C ILE A 858 -7.48 -4.85 -26.13
N ALA A 859 -8.49 -4.71 -25.27
CA ALA A 859 -9.26 -5.81 -24.70
C ALA A 859 -10.76 -5.64 -24.99
N THR A 860 -11.38 -6.71 -25.47
CA THR A 860 -12.83 -6.86 -25.54
C THR A 860 -13.34 -7.61 -24.33
N PHE A 861 -14.53 -7.23 -23.88
CA PHE A 861 -15.17 -7.71 -22.66
C PHE A 861 -16.55 -8.25 -22.99
N GLU A 862 -16.90 -9.39 -22.41
CA GLU A 862 -18.27 -9.90 -22.35
C GLU A 862 -18.59 -10.28 -20.90
N VAL A 863 -19.69 -9.77 -20.35
CA VAL A 863 -20.16 -10.11 -19.00
C VAL A 863 -21.55 -10.71 -19.07
N GLN A 864 -21.69 -11.88 -18.46
CA GLN A 864 -22.98 -12.53 -18.19
C GLN A 864 -23.18 -12.58 -16.67
N MET A 865 -24.40 -12.32 -16.19
CA MET A 865 -24.70 -12.29 -14.75
C MET A 865 -26.19 -12.51 -14.49
N LYS A 866 -26.52 -13.06 -13.32
CA LYS A 866 -27.89 -13.04 -12.78
C LYS A 866 -28.05 -11.79 -11.91
N VAL A 867 -29.11 -11.04 -12.16
CA VAL A 867 -29.43 -9.82 -11.39
C VAL A 867 -30.72 -10.02 -10.62
N VAL A 868 -30.63 -9.91 -9.30
CA VAL A 868 -31.78 -9.88 -8.39
C VAL A 868 -32.07 -8.41 -8.09
N ARG A 869 -33.21 -7.91 -8.59
CA ARG A 869 -33.60 -6.51 -8.34
C ARG A 869 -34.08 -6.35 -6.90
N GLY A 870 -33.56 -5.33 -6.23
CA GLY A 870 -33.89 -4.94 -4.85
C GLY A 870 -35.05 -3.93 -4.79
#